data_AF-A0A7J7JRS2-F1
#
_entry.id   AF-A0A7J7JRS2-F1
#
_cell.length_a   1.000
_cell.length_b   1.000
_cell.length_c   1.000
_cell.angle_alpha   90.00
_cell.angle_beta   90.00
_cell.angle_gamma   90.00
#
_symmetry.space_group_name_H-M   'P 1'
#
loop_
_entity.id
_entity.type
_entity.pdbx_description
1 polymer ?
#
loop_
_entity_poly.entity_id
_entity_poly.type
_entity_poly.pdbx_seq_one_letter_code
_entity_poly.pdbx_strand_id
1 'polypeptide(L)'
;MIERAVTLDKCADYYNEMGYQQYLKGDIHGSMTTYNTASKYSDATAASMCGVIRAQLQLNNIEEATSSLEFLNELNSTLGLSAEVVFLTGVMQRKKGSSAETVINKFQEAITVNFRAVQGVPVGFSYFTNLNPELLLRIISNLLEYAPQQPATGTGPPNKILKICTSCLESVIKVAPGILEACFLQAKIKYLLGDNTAAQANLNLCLEQDPSYASAHILMAQIHSSQNNFKLANQSLEVGLSYNFEVRDHPLYHLIKARILSRQEEIEEAKKTLHGALLLPGVKTIGRKASAKHRANQISVNDRVSVFLELAEAHLKLGEQPEAAKIMQDAVMEFEGTPEELRINIANADLAIGRGDIDGALTMLRNIGPEQAYFVEAREKMAHIYLHHRKDPRLYAGCYRELAEKNPSPQTQMLLGDAYLAIQETDKAIEVYDAALKKNPRDGVLASKIGEALVKTHRYNKAITYYEHSIKGGGPSSLKYDLANLLMKLKSYEKCEKILNIAIDLDKDSNEFEKLQERTRYLLLLAKSVETLEKAKDNQSRVLSRAQMEAPDTVTEQEKLAATICSALGQQSSDSRDYDKAIRFYKEAANHDDSDGKYGLQLANLLLLTEDLDSCQHQLVQLLKNDKENEKATVMMADLMFRKNEYDQAMFIFSSCWRKNLITGTHSVGSLI
;
A
#
# COMPACT_ATOMS: atom_id res chain seq x y z
N MET A 1 29.78 27.38 -16.91
CA MET A 1 30.92 27.60 -15.98
C MET A 1 32.04 26.61 -16.23
N ILE A 2 31.76 25.30 -16.29
CA ILE A 2 32.80 24.27 -16.53
C ILE A 2 33.53 24.45 -17.87
N GLU A 3 32.83 24.79 -18.95
CA GLU A 3 33.44 25.08 -20.26
C GLU A 3 34.45 26.23 -20.17
N ARG A 4 34.12 27.27 -19.40
CA ARG A 4 35.03 28.40 -19.15
C ARG A 4 36.22 27.96 -18.29
N ALA A 5 36.03 27.08 -17.32
CA ALA A 5 37.12 26.54 -16.51
C ALA A 5 38.12 25.74 -17.38
N VAL A 6 37.62 24.86 -18.25
CA VAL A 6 38.45 24.10 -19.21
C VAL A 6 39.24 25.01 -20.16
N THR A 7 38.67 26.16 -20.57
CA THR A 7 39.40 27.14 -21.40
C THR A 7 40.49 27.89 -20.64
N LEU A 8 40.34 28.06 -19.33
CA LEU A 8 41.28 28.79 -18.48
C LEU A 8 42.42 27.87 -18.00
N ASP A 9 42.12 26.62 -17.72
CA ASP A 9 43.09 25.62 -17.26
C ASP A 9 42.72 24.23 -17.80
N LYS A 10 43.67 23.59 -18.49
CA LYS A 10 43.46 22.31 -19.18
C LYS A 10 43.82 21.13 -18.28
N CYS A 11 43.20 21.07 -17.11
CA CYS A 11 43.37 20.00 -16.13
C CYS A 11 42.43 18.81 -16.43
N ALA A 12 42.88 17.59 -16.12
CA ALA A 12 42.12 16.36 -16.30
C ALA A 12 40.77 16.37 -15.54
N ASP A 13 40.74 16.94 -14.34
CA ASP A 13 39.53 17.02 -13.49
C ASP A 13 38.42 17.84 -14.15
N TYR A 14 38.77 18.96 -14.80
CA TYR A 14 37.78 19.80 -15.48
C TYR A 14 37.23 19.13 -16.74
N TYR A 15 38.06 18.38 -17.47
CA TYR A 15 37.57 17.57 -18.59
C TYR A 15 36.69 16.42 -18.11
N ASN A 16 37.03 15.76 -17.00
CA ASN A 16 36.21 14.70 -16.42
C ASN A 16 34.83 15.21 -15.98
N GLU A 17 34.78 16.35 -15.31
CA GLU A 17 33.51 16.97 -14.91
C GLU A 17 32.72 17.44 -16.15
N MET A 18 33.38 18.02 -17.16
CA MET A 18 32.72 18.41 -18.42
C MET A 18 32.13 17.19 -19.14
N GLY A 19 32.87 16.08 -19.21
CA GLY A 19 32.38 14.82 -19.76
C GLY A 19 31.19 14.28 -18.97
N TYR A 20 31.20 14.44 -17.64
CA TYR A 20 30.09 14.02 -16.78
C TYR A 20 28.83 14.84 -17.02
N GLN A 21 28.95 16.17 -17.11
CA GLN A 21 27.83 17.04 -17.42
C GLN A 21 27.24 16.78 -18.82
N GLN A 22 28.08 16.48 -19.81
CA GLN A 22 27.63 16.07 -21.15
C GLN A 22 26.88 14.73 -21.10
N TYR A 23 27.39 13.77 -20.33
CA TYR A 23 26.73 12.48 -20.10
C TYR A 23 25.34 12.68 -19.47
N LEU A 24 25.21 13.52 -18.45
CA LEU A 24 23.93 13.82 -17.79
C LEU A 24 22.93 14.51 -18.74
N LYS A 25 23.41 15.30 -19.70
CA LYS A 25 22.58 15.90 -20.76
C LYS A 25 22.17 14.92 -21.86
N GLY A 26 22.65 13.68 -21.83
CA GLY A 26 22.37 12.65 -22.83
C GLY A 26 23.29 12.70 -24.06
N ASP A 27 24.32 13.56 -24.09
CA ASP A 27 25.33 13.58 -25.14
C ASP A 27 26.42 12.53 -24.86
N ILE A 28 26.09 11.27 -25.16
CA ILE A 28 26.95 10.12 -24.85
C ILE A 28 28.20 10.10 -25.75
N HIS A 29 28.09 10.53 -27.00
CA HIS A 29 29.23 10.59 -27.90
C HIS A 29 30.16 11.76 -27.56
N GLY A 30 29.62 12.95 -27.26
CA GLY A 30 30.40 14.09 -26.79
C GLY A 30 31.14 13.77 -25.50
N SER A 31 30.46 13.19 -24.50
CA SER A 31 31.09 12.79 -23.23
C SER A 31 32.25 11.80 -23.43
N MET A 32 32.09 10.79 -24.30
CA MET A 32 33.18 9.87 -24.66
C MET A 32 34.40 10.58 -25.22
N THR A 33 34.21 11.52 -26.15
CA THR A 33 35.33 12.28 -26.70
C THR A 33 36.04 13.09 -25.62
N THR A 34 35.27 13.71 -24.72
CA THR A 34 35.79 14.51 -23.62
C THR A 34 36.57 13.65 -22.61
N TYR A 35 36.07 12.47 -22.24
CA TYR A 35 36.80 11.55 -21.35
C TYR A 35 38.10 11.04 -21.98
N ASN A 36 38.09 10.73 -23.28
CA ASN A 36 39.30 10.36 -24.02
C ASN A 36 40.31 11.51 -24.14
N THR A 37 39.86 12.77 -24.03
CA THR A 37 40.79 13.90 -23.91
C THR A 37 41.36 14.03 -22.49
N ALA A 38 40.56 13.75 -21.46
CA ALA A 38 41.00 13.75 -20.07
C ALA A 38 42.08 12.68 -19.80
N SER A 39 41.94 11.49 -20.39
CA SER A 39 42.87 10.37 -20.20
C SER A 39 44.28 10.62 -20.75
N LYS A 40 44.49 11.66 -21.56
CA LYS A 40 45.80 12.06 -22.07
C LYS A 40 46.65 12.80 -21.04
N TYR A 41 46.05 13.23 -19.93
CA TYR A 41 46.71 13.93 -18.83
C TYR A 41 46.99 12.93 -17.69
N SER A 42 48.21 12.93 -17.13
CA SER A 42 48.74 11.80 -16.33
C SER A 42 48.05 11.55 -14.98
N ASP A 43 47.33 12.52 -14.45
CA ASP A 43 46.99 12.53 -13.02
C ASP A 43 45.56 11.99 -12.70
N ALA A 44 44.74 11.68 -13.71
CA ALA A 44 43.33 11.24 -13.50
C ALA A 44 42.87 10.08 -14.40
N THR A 45 43.73 9.09 -14.65
CA THR A 45 43.42 7.97 -15.56
C THR A 45 42.20 7.16 -15.09
N ALA A 46 42.04 6.93 -13.79
CA ALA A 46 40.96 6.10 -13.25
C ALA A 46 39.56 6.74 -13.43
N ALA A 47 39.38 8.01 -13.05
CA ALA A 47 38.10 8.71 -13.20
C ALA A 47 37.69 8.86 -14.67
N SER A 48 38.67 9.16 -15.54
CA SER A 48 38.46 9.25 -17.00
C SER A 48 38.00 7.90 -17.58
N MET A 49 38.65 6.81 -17.19
CA MET A 49 38.27 5.45 -17.62
C MET A 49 36.88 5.04 -17.10
N CYS A 50 36.53 5.36 -15.85
CA CYS A 50 35.18 5.15 -15.33
C CYS A 50 34.12 5.90 -16.16
N GLY A 51 34.43 7.13 -16.59
CA GLY A 51 33.59 7.92 -17.50
C GLY A 51 33.38 7.25 -18.87
N VAL A 52 34.47 6.76 -19.48
CA VAL A 52 34.43 6.01 -20.75
C VAL A 52 33.60 4.75 -20.62
N ILE A 53 33.85 3.92 -19.59
CA ILE A 53 33.10 2.68 -19.35
C ILE A 53 31.63 2.97 -19.17
N ARG A 54 31.27 4.00 -18.40
CA ARG A 54 29.88 4.42 -18.19
C ARG A 54 29.18 4.71 -19.51
N ALA A 55 29.82 5.48 -20.39
CA ALA A 55 29.26 5.82 -21.68
C ALA A 55 29.19 4.62 -22.64
N GLN A 56 30.20 3.74 -22.66
CA GLN A 56 30.17 2.48 -23.40
C GLN A 56 29.02 1.56 -22.96
N LEU A 57 28.81 1.42 -21.64
CA LEU A 57 27.70 0.65 -21.09
C LEU A 57 26.36 1.25 -21.51
N GLN A 58 26.22 2.58 -21.58
CA GLN A 58 25.01 3.25 -22.04
C GLN A 58 24.74 3.01 -23.54
N LEU A 59 25.78 3.00 -24.38
CA LEU A 59 25.70 2.68 -25.81
C LEU A 59 25.52 1.18 -26.09
N ASN A 60 25.57 0.34 -25.05
CA ASN A 60 25.47 -1.11 -25.13
C ASN A 60 26.68 -1.80 -25.79
N ASN A 61 27.85 -1.16 -25.77
CA ASN A 61 29.13 -1.74 -26.20
C ASN A 61 29.74 -2.59 -25.06
N ILE A 62 29.16 -3.77 -24.81
CA ILE A 62 29.46 -4.59 -23.62
C ILE A 62 30.89 -5.15 -23.66
N GLU A 63 31.40 -5.54 -24.83
CA GLU A 63 32.74 -6.12 -24.98
C GLU A 63 33.84 -5.11 -24.64
N GLU A 64 33.77 -3.92 -25.24
CA GLU A 64 34.73 -2.82 -24.98
C GLU A 64 34.70 -2.39 -23.51
N ALA A 65 33.50 -2.30 -22.92
CA ALA A 65 33.34 -1.96 -21.51
C ALA A 65 33.92 -3.05 -20.58
N THR A 66 33.83 -4.33 -20.99
CA THR A 66 34.41 -5.45 -20.24
C THR A 66 35.93 -5.35 -20.21
N SER A 67 36.57 -5.24 -21.38
CA SER A 67 38.03 -5.15 -21.46
C SER A 67 38.56 -3.93 -20.72
N SER A 68 37.85 -2.81 -20.80
CA SER A 68 38.19 -1.58 -20.07
C SER A 68 38.07 -1.75 -18.55
N LEU A 69 37.04 -2.47 -18.06
CA LEU A 69 36.86 -2.78 -16.64
C LEU A 69 37.89 -3.79 -16.11
N GLU A 70 38.26 -4.80 -16.91
CA GLU A 70 39.30 -5.78 -16.55
C GLU A 70 40.65 -5.09 -16.36
N PHE A 71 41.02 -4.22 -17.31
CA PHE A 71 42.22 -3.39 -17.21
C PHE A 71 42.20 -2.50 -15.95
N LEU A 72 41.07 -1.86 -15.64
CA LEU A 72 40.92 -1.03 -14.45
C LEU A 72 41.03 -1.85 -13.14
N ASN A 73 40.48 -3.06 -13.12
CA ASN A 73 40.54 -3.95 -11.96
C ASN A 73 41.95 -4.49 -11.70
N GLU A 74 42.73 -4.77 -12.75
CA GLU A 74 44.14 -5.12 -12.62
C GLU A 74 44.94 -3.97 -11.99
N LEU A 75 44.69 -2.73 -12.41
CA LEU A 75 45.31 -1.54 -11.82
C LEU A 75 44.89 -1.32 -10.36
N ASN A 76 43.62 -1.59 -10.02
CA ASN A 76 43.08 -1.41 -8.66
C ASN A 76 43.73 -2.32 -7.60
N SER A 77 44.37 -3.43 -7.99
CA SER A 77 45.17 -4.25 -7.07
C SER A 77 46.29 -3.46 -6.37
N THR A 78 46.68 -2.31 -6.94
CA THR A 78 47.70 -1.41 -6.41
C THR A 78 47.15 -0.14 -5.73
N LEU A 79 45.91 0.26 -6.03
CA LEU A 79 45.32 1.57 -5.64
C LEU A 79 44.15 1.46 -4.63
N GLY A 80 43.61 0.25 -4.40
CA GLY A 80 42.45 0.01 -3.54
C GLY A 80 41.14 -0.09 -4.32
N LEU A 81 40.15 -0.79 -3.73
CA LEU A 81 38.83 -0.98 -4.35
C LEU A 81 38.03 0.34 -4.37
N SER A 82 37.68 0.83 -5.57
CA SER A 82 36.77 1.97 -5.75
C SER A 82 35.31 1.51 -5.84
N ALA A 83 34.41 2.17 -5.08
CA ALA A 83 32.97 1.87 -5.10
C ALA A 83 32.34 2.05 -6.50
N GLU A 84 32.82 3.04 -7.26
CA GLU A 84 32.33 3.32 -8.62
C GLU A 84 32.68 2.19 -9.60
N VAL A 85 33.88 1.62 -9.49
CA VAL A 85 34.31 0.49 -10.33
C VAL A 85 33.50 -0.77 -10.01
N VAL A 86 33.24 -1.04 -8.73
CA VAL A 86 32.38 -2.16 -8.31
C VAL A 86 30.96 -1.97 -8.84
N PHE A 87 30.42 -0.75 -8.77
CA PHE A 87 29.11 -0.43 -9.34
C PHE A 87 29.06 -0.67 -10.86
N LEU A 88 30.04 -0.16 -11.62
CA LEU A 88 30.11 -0.37 -13.08
C LEU A 88 30.26 -1.85 -13.43
N THR A 89 30.99 -2.63 -12.62
CA THR A 89 31.09 -4.09 -12.76
C THR A 89 29.72 -4.75 -12.57
N GLY A 90 28.93 -4.33 -11.59
CA GLY A 90 27.55 -4.81 -11.40
C GLY A 90 26.63 -4.47 -12.58
N VAL A 91 26.72 -3.24 -13.11
CA VAL A 91 25.94 -2.82 -14.29
C VAL A 91 26.32 -3.65 -15.54
N MET A 92 27.61 -3.90 -15.74
CA MET A 92 28.11 -4.76 -16.83
C MET A 92 27.60 -6.21 -16.67
N GLN A 93 27.68 -6.80 -15.47
CA GLN A 93 27.17 -8.15 -15.22
C GLN A 93 25.68 -8.27 -15.51
N ARG A 94 24.89 -7.25 -15.13
CA ARG A 94 23.47 -7.16 -15.51
C ARG A 94 23.30 -7.19 -17.03
N LYS A 95 24.05 -6.37 -17.76
CA LYS A 95 23.98 -6.31 -19.23
C LYS A 95 24.41 -7.60 -19.92
N LYS A 96 25.29 -8.40 -19.29
CA LYS A 96 25.68 -9.74 -19.76
C LYS A 96 24.64 -10.84 -19.45
N GLY A 97 23.56 -10.52 -18.74
CA GLY A 97 22.55 -11.51 -18.34
C GLY A 97 23.03 -12.45 -17.22
N SER A 98 23.96 -11.99 -16.36
CA SER A 98 24.36 -12.74 -15.16
C SER A 98 23.19 -12.88 -14.18
N SER A 99 23.26 -13.85 -13.26
CA SER A 99 22.17 -14.11 -12.32
C SER A 99 21.89 -12.90 -11.41
N ALA A 100 20.62 -12.68 -11.05
CA ALA A 100 20.22 -11.55 -10.22
C ALA A 100 21.00 -11.48 -8.89
N GLU A 101 21.27 -12.63 -8.27
CA GLU A 101 22.06 -12.70 -7.04
C GLU A 101 23.47 -12.14 -7.19
N THR A 102 24.16 -12.45 -8.29
CA THR A 102 25.52 -11.94 -8.55
C THR A 102 25.53 -10.42 -8.70
N VAL A 103 24.55 -9.88 -9.41
CA VAL A 103 24.40 -8.44 -9.63
C VAL A 103 24.06 -7.71 -8.32
N ILE A 104 23.11 -8.24 -7.56
CA ILE A 104 22.70 -7.68 -6.26
C ILE A 104 23.90 -7.67 -5.29
N ASN A 105 24.66 -8.76 -5.22
CA ASN A 105 25.84 -8.84 -4.36
C ASN A 105 26.90 -7.79 -4.73
N LYS A 106 27.10 -7.52 -6.03
CA LYS A 106 28.02 -6.46 -6.47
C LYS A 106 27.55 -5.07 -6.08
N PHE A 107 26.25 -4.79 -6.16
CA PHE A 107 25.72 -3.51 -5.69
C PHE A 107 25.81 -3.35 -4.16
N GLN A 108 25.61 -4.42 -3.39
CA GLN A 108 25.81 -4.41 -1.93
C GLN A 108 27.29 -4.21 -1.57
N GLU A 109 28.21 -4.83 -2.32
CA GLU A 109 29.64 -4.63 -2.19
C GLU A 109 30.01 -3.16 -2.45
N ALA A 110 29.46 -2.54 -3.51
CA ALA A 110 29.68 -1.13 -3.83
C ALA A 110 29.24 -0.20 -2.68
N ILE A 111 28.05 -0.44 -2.09
CA ILE A 111 27.56 0.31 -0.92
C ILE A 111 28.53 0.16 0.26
N THR A 112 28.99 -1.06 0.52
CA THR A 112 29.89 -1.36 1.65
C THR A 112 31.25 -0.67 1.48
N VAL A 113 31.82 -0.72 0.27
CA VAL A 113 33.08 -0.03 -0.05
C VAL A 113 32.93 1.48 0.10
N ASN A 114 31.80 2.04 -0.33
CA ASN A 114 31.53 3.47 -0.23
C ASN A 114 31.44 3.95 1.22
N PHE A 115 30.68 3.27 2.08
CA PHE A 115 30.59 3.66 3.50
C PHE A 115 31.90 3.44 4.27
N ARG A 116 32.75 2.48 3.87
CA ARG A 116 34.10 2.34 4.43
C ARG A 116 34.98 3.54 4.13
N ALA A 117 34.87 4.15 2.94
CA ALA A 117 35.65 5.33 2.55
C ALA A 117 35.32 6.59 3.38
N VAL A 118 34.17 6.58 4.05
CA VAL A 118 33.65 7.69 4.86
C VAL A 118 33.85 7.43 6.37
N GLN A 119 34.18 6.20 6.75
CA GLN A 119 34.35 5.80 8.14
C GLN A 119 35.53 6.54 8.79
N GLY A 120 35.25 7.28 9.87
CA GLY A 120 36.27 8.06 10.58
C GLY A 120 36.59 9.44 9.99
N VAL A 121 35.92 9.83 8.89
CA VAL A 121 36.07 11.17 8.30
C VAL A 121 35.07 12.13 8.98
N PRO A 122 35.49 13.32 9.44
CA PRO A 122 34.57 14.29 10.03
C PRO A 122 33.65 14.89 8.96
N VAL A 123 32.41 15.24 9.35
CA VAL A 123 31.42 15.83 8.43
C VAL A 123 31.93 17.18 7.92
N GLY A 124 32.19 17.27 6.61
CA GLY A 124 32.75 18.41 5.92
C GLY A 124 32.83 18.17 4.40
N PHE A 125 33.51 19.03 3.65
CA PHE A 125 33.59 18.92 2.19
C PHE A 125 34.15 17.57 1.70
N SER A 126 35.23 17.09 2.32
CA SER A 126 35.83 15.78 1.99
C SER A 126 34.89 14.61 2.30
N TYR A 127 34.09 14.72 3.37
CA TYR A 127 33.08 13.72 3.70
C TYR A 127 32.03 13.58 2.60
N PHE A 128 31.47 14.69 2.11
CA PHE A 128 30.46 14.66 1.05
C PHE A 128 31.04 14.17 -0.29
N THR A 129 32.28 14.54 -0.58
CA THR A 129 33.00 14.09 -1.78
C THR A 129 33.21 12.56 -1.75
N ASN A 130 33.60 12.02 -0.59
CA ASN A 130 33.79 10.57 -0.40
C ASN A 130 32.46 9.80 -0.30
N LEU A 131 31.43 10.39 0.31
CA LEU A 131 30.12 9.77 0.42
C LEU A 131 29.46 9.63 -0.95
N ASN A 132 29.66 10.61 -1.83
CA ASN A 132 29.07 10.66 -3.17
C ASN A 132 27.59 10.20 -3.18
N PRO A 133 26.67 11.03 -2.64
CA PRO A 133 25.26 10.67 -2.55
C PRO A 133 24.65 10.27 -3.89
N GLU A 134 25.06 10.89 -5.00
CA GLU A 134 24.58 10.57 -6.34
C GLU A 134 24.90 9.12 -6.74
N LEU A 135 26.12 8.64 -6.48
CA LEU A 135 26.48 7.24 -6.73
C LEU A 135 25.61 6.29 -5.91
N LEU A 136 25.37 6.61 -4.64
CA LEU A 136 24.50 5.80 -3.77
C LEU A 136 23.06 5.75 -4.28
N LEU A 137 22.50 6.90 -4.69
CA LEU A 137 21.16 6.96 -5.27
C LEU A 137 21.06 6.15 -6.56
N ARG A 138 22.08 6.21 -7.43
CA ARG A 138 22.14 5.36 -8.63
C ARG A 138 22.19 3.87 -8.28
N ILE A 139 23.00 3.47 -7.29
CA ILE A 139 23.04 2.08 -6.82
C ILE A 139 21.66 1.65 -6.31
N ILE A 140 21.00 2.48 -5.51
CA ILE A 140 19.65 2.22 -4.98
C ILE A 140 18.65 2.08 -6.12
N SER A 141 18.63 2.98 -7.09
CA SER A 141 17.72 2.89 -8.25
C SER A 141 17.91 1.59 -9.04
N ASN A 142 19.15 1.12 -9.20
CA ASN A 142 19.43 -0.16 -9.86
C ASN A 142 19.05 -1.38 -8.99
N LEU A 143 19.24 -1.30 -7.66
CA LEU A 143 18.78 -2.34 -6.74
C LEU A 143 17.24 -2.44 -6.71
N LEU A 144 16.55 -1.31 -6.80
CA LEU A 144 15.10 -1.27 -6.78
C LEU A 144 14.47 -1.97 -7.99
N GLU A 145 15.15 -2.11 -9.12
CA GLU A 145 14.66 -2.93 -10.24
C GLU A 145 14.48 -4.41 -9.88
N TYR A 146 15.23 -4.91 -8.89
CA TYR A 146 15.11 -6.27 -8.37
C TYR A 146 14.17 -6.38 -7.16
N ALA A 147 13.62 -5.26 -6.69
CA ALA A 147 12.63 -5.23 -5.64
C ALA A 147 11.21 -5.40 -6.20
N PRO A 148 10.25 -5.89 -5.40
CA PRO A 148 8.84 -5.90 -5.79
C PRO A 148 8.38 -4.47 -6.11
N GLN A 149 7.73 -4.31 -7.27
CA GLN A 149 7.21 -3.01 -7.73
C GLN A 149 5.77 -2.73 -7.27
N GLN A 150 5.13 -3.71 -6.63
CA GLN A 150 3.81 -3.55 -6.01
C GLN A 150 3.96 -3.45 -4.49
N PRO A 151 3.12 -2.65 -3.81
CA PRO A 151 3.15 -2.52 -2.36
C PRO A 151 2.83 -3.86 -1.70
N ALA A 152 3.57 -4.20 -0.65
CA ALA A 152 3.30 -5.39 0.13
C ALA A 152 1.90 -5.31 0.76
N THR A 153 1.09 -6.35 0.62
CA THR A 153 -0.25 -6.47 1.22
C THR A 153 -0.21 -6.81 2.73
N GLY A 154 0.90 -6.53 3.40
CA GLY A 154 1.07 -6.68 4.86
C GLY A 154 1.36 -8.09 5.36
N THR A 155 1.48 -9.11 4.50
CA THR A 155 1.49 -10.53 4.93
C THR A 155 2.82 -11.27 4.78
N GLY A 156 3.91 -10.61 4.33
CA GLY A 156 5.20 -11.26 4.08
C GLY A 156 6.38 -10.70 4.90
N PRO A 157 7.49 -11.44 5.05
CA PRO A 157 8.71 -10.89 5.62
C PRO A 157 9.20 -9.72 4.75
N PRO A 158 9.64 -8.61 5.36
CA PRO A 158 10.07 -7.43 4.63
C PRO A 158 11.23 -7.75 3.67
N ASN A 159 11.08 -7.34 2.42
CA ASN A 159 12.01 -7.66 1.35
C ASN A 159 13.43 -7.19 1.70
N LYS A 160 14.41 -8.10 1.58
CA LYS A 160 15.82 -7.86 1.94
C LYS A 160 16.41 -6.68 1.16
N ILE A 161 16.09 -6.55 -0.13
CA ILE A 161 16.58 -5.47 -0.99
C ILE A 161 16.01 -4.13 -0.52
N LEU A 162 14.69 -4.06 -0.28
CA LEU A 162 14.06 -2.84 0.23
C LEU A 162 14.69 -2.40 1.56
N LYS A 163 14.97 -3.34 2.49
CA LYS A 163 15.67 -3.03 3.75
C LYS A 163 17.07 -2.43 3.55
N ILE A 164 17.85 -3.00 2.63
CA ILE A 164 19.20 -2.50 2.31
C ILE A 164 19.11 -1.08 1.74
N CYS A 165 18.18 -0.85 0.81
CA CYS A 165 17.93 0.47 0.25
C CYS A 165 17.47 1.47 1.33
N THR A 166 16.59 1.06 2.26
CA THR A 166 16.15 1.90 3.38
C THR A 166 17.32 2.33 4.27
N SER A 167 18.15 1.38 4.71
CA SER A 167 19.29 1.69 5.59
C SER A 167 20.31 2.60 4.92
N CYS A 168 20.55 2.40 3.61
CA CYS A 168 21.42 3.27 2.83
C CYS A 168 20.86 4.69 2.72
N LEU A 169 19.56 4.83 2.40
CA LEU A 169 18.90 6.15 2.28
C LEU A 169 18.79 6.89 3.60
N GLU A 170 18.46 6.20 4.70
CA GLU A 170 18.41 6.83 6.03
C GLU A 170 19.77 7.44 6.40
N SER A 171 20.86 6.77 6.04
CA SER A 171 22.22 7.29 6.24
C SER A 171 22.49 8.52 5.38
N VAL A 172 22.05 8.54 4.12
CA VAL A 172 22.22 9.69 3.21
C VAL A 172 21.38 10.88 3.65
N ILE A 173 20.09 10.67 3.93
CA ILE A 173 19.13 11.72 4.30
C ILE A 173 19.48 12.36 5.64
N LYS A 174 20.03 11.58 6.59
CA LYS A 174 20.53 12.10 7.86
C LYS A 174 21.64 13.14 7.68
N VAL A 175 22.50 12.98 6.68
CA VAL A 175 23.63 13.88 6.42
C VAL A 175 23.23 14.99 5.43
N ALA A 176 22.38 14.67 4.45
CA ALA A 176 21.98 15.58 3.38
C ALA A 176 20.45 15.55 3.15
N PRO A 177 19.65 16.17 4.03
CA PRO A 177 18.18 16.16 3.94
C PRO A 177 17.61 17.00 2.78
N GLY A 178 18.44 17.82 2.13
CA GLY A 178 18.04 18.64 0.98
C GLY A 178 18.10 17.91 -0.38
N ILE A 179 18.52 16.64 -0.41
CA ILE A 179 18.53 15.86 -1.65
C ILE A 179 17.14 15.28 -1.88
N LEU A 180 16.32 16.00 -2.66
CA LEU A 180 14.92 15.65 -2.94
C LEU A 180 14.75 14.23 -3.50
N GLU A 181 15.65 13.80 -4.40
CA GLU A 181 15.61 12.45 -4.96
C GLU A 181 15.77 11.35 -3.89
N ALA A 182 16.57 11.60 -2.85
CA ALA A 182 16.73 10.66 -1.73
C ALA A 182 15.43 10.54 -0.93
N CYS A 183 14.81 11.67 -0.58
CA CYS A 183 13.52 11.72 0.11
C CYS A 183 12.42 11.04 -0.70
N PHE A 184 12.37 11.29 -2.02
CA PHE A 184 11.44 10.66 -2.94
C PHE A 184 11.63 9.14 -3.01
N LEU A 185 12.87 8.65 -3.16
CA LEU A 185 13.16 7.22 -3.18
C LEU A 185 12.83 6.55 -1.83
N GLN A 186 13.05 7.25 -0.72
CA GLN A 186 12.67 6.75 0.61
C GLN A 186 11.14 6.60 0.72
N ALA A 187 10.38 7.61 0.27
CA ALA A 187 8.93 7.53 0.20
C ALA A 187 8.44 6.37 -0.68
N LYS A 188 9.06 6.19 -1.86
CA LYS A 188 8.75 5.07 -2.76
C LYS A 188 8.99 3.71 -2.08
N ILE A 189 10.09 3.56 -1.35
CA ILE A 189 10.38 2.32 -0.61
C ILE A 189 9.38 2.10 0.53
N LYS A 190 9.02 3.14 1.28
CA LYS A 190 8.00 3.03 2.34
C LYS A 190 6.64 2.60 1.77
N TYR A 191 6.25 3.18 0.64
CA TYR A 191 5.06 2.74 -0.09
C TYR A 191 5.15 1.26 -0.51
N LEU A 192 6.28 0.82 -1.08
CA LEU A 192 6.48 -0.59 -1.46
C LEU A 192 6.47 -1.55 -0.26
N LEU A 193 6.90 -1.08 0.92
CA LEU A 193 6.80 -1.83 2.17
C LEU A 193 5.37 -1.88 2.74
N GLY A 194 4.41 -1.15 2.16
CA GLY A 194 3.02 -1.03 2.62
C GLY A 194 2.81 0.06 3.67
N ASP A 195 3.85 0.82 4.02
CA ASP A 195 3.81 1.92 4.98
C ASP A 195 3.40 3.22 4.27
N ASN A 196 2.10 3.35 4.00
CA ASN A 196 1.54 4.47 3.26
C ASN A 196 1.66 5.80 4.01
N THR A 197 1.60 5.80 5.34
CA THR A 197 1.63 7.01 6.16
C THR A 197 3.03 7.58 6.22
N ALA A 198 4.06 6.76 6.43
CA ALA A 198 5.44 7.21 6.34
C ALA A 198 5.82 7.64 4.92
N ALA A 199 5.25 6.99 3.88
CA ALA A 199 5.45 7.41 2.50
C ALA A 199 4.88 8.82 2.25
N GLN A 200 3.65 9.09 2.69
CA GLN A 200 3.02 10.41 2.58
C GLN A 200 3.79 11.48 3.36
N ALA A 201 4.25 11.19 4.58
CA ALA A 201 5.04 12.12 5.38
C ALA A 201 6.34 12.54 4.66
N ASN A 202 7.08 11.57 4.11
CA ASN A 202 8.30 11.85 3.34
C ASN A 202 8.03 12.63 2.05
N LEU A 203 6.89 12.40 1.40
CA LEU A 203 6.51 13.16 0.22
C LEU A 203 6.10 14.59 0.56
N ASN A 204 5.39 14.81 1.67
CA ASN A 204 5.07 16.15 2.14
C ASN A 204 6.34 16.94 2.45
N LEU A 205 7.33 16.33 3.11
CA LEU A 205 8.64 16.95 3.31
C LEU A 205 9.34 17.30 1.99
N CYS A 206 9.23 16.44 0.97
CA CYS A 206 9.77 16.72 -0.36
C CYS A 206 9.06 17.91 -1.03
N LEU A 207 7.73 18.00 -0.90
CA LEU A 207 6.91 19.05 -1.50
C LEU A 207 6.97 20.38 -0.75
N GLU A 208 7.26 20.36 0.56
CA GLU A 208 7.56 21.57 1.34
C GLU A 208 8.85 22.24 0.87
N GLN A 209 9.85 21.43 0.48
CA GLN A 209 11.11 21.94 -0.07
C GLN A 209 10.96 22.42 -1.53
N ASP A 210 10.26 21.64 -2.36
CA ASP A 210 9.98 21.99 -3.75
C ASP A 210 8.55 21.55 -4.17
N PRO A 211 7.58 22.49 -4.19
CA PRO A 211 6.22 22.19 -4.63
C PRO A 211 6.12 21.74 -6.10
N SER A 212 7.11 22.09 -6.94
CA SER A 212 7.12 21.78 -8.37
C SER A 212 7.62 20.36 -8.70
N TYR A 213 8.02 19.60 -7.68
CA TYR A 213 8.58 18.26 -7.85
C TYR A 213 7.50 17.24 -8.28
N ALA A 214 7.28 17.16 -9.60
CA ALA A 214 6.18 16.41 -10.21
C ALA A 214 6.15 14.92 -9.84
N SER A 215 7.31 14.27 -9.71
CA SER A 215 7.41 12.86 -9.33
C SER A 215 6.78 12.57 -7.95
N ALA A 216 6.90 13.50 -6.99
CA ALA A 216 6.27 13.33 -5.68
C ALA A 216 4.74 13.40 -5.76
N HIS A 217 4.18 14.31 -6.58
CA HIS A 217 2.73 14.39 -6.80
C HIS A 217 2.17 13.13 -7.45
N ILE A 218 2.90 12.53 -8.41
CA ILE A 218 2.50 11.26 -9.05
C ILE A 218 2.50 10.11 -8.03
N LEU A 219 3.55 10.00 -7.21
CA LEU A 219 3.61 8.96 -6.18
C LEU A 219 2.54 9.18 -5.10
N MET A 220 2.25 10.43 -4.74
CA MET A 220 1.15 10.77 -3.84
C MET A 220 -0.20 10.32 -4.41
N ALA A 221 -0.44 10.56 -5.71
CA ALA A 221 -1.64 10.08 -6.39
C ALA A 221 -1.72 8.55 -6.40
N GLN A 222 -0.59 7.86 -6.58
CA GLN A 222 -0.51 6.41 -6.51
C GLN A 222 -0.86 5.87 -5.12
N ILE A 223 -0.38 6.51 -4.05
CA ILE A 223 -0.71 6.16 -2.67
C ILE A 223 -2.20 6.37 -2.40
N HIS A 224 -2.75 7.54 -2.74
CA HIS A 224 -4.17 7.83 -2.59
C HIS A 224 -5.05 6.86 -3.39
N SER A 225 -4.62 6.49 -4.60
CA SER A 225 -5.30 5.48 -5.41
C SER A 225 -5.30 4.10 -4.74
N SER A 226 -4.19 3.70 -4.10
CA SER A 226 -4.11 2.44 -3.35
C SER A 226 -4.97 2.42 -2.09
N GLN A 227 -5.21 3.59 -1.47
CA GLN A 227 -6.10 3.77 -0.32
C GLN A 227 -7.60 3.89 -0.71
N ASN A 228 -7.95 3.75 -1.99
CA ASN A 228 -9.29 4.00 -2.55
C ASN A 228 -9.77 5.46 -2.41
N ASN A 229 -8.89 6.41 -2.13
CA ASN A 229 -9.20 7.85 -2.03
C ASN A 229 -9.06 8.54 -3.40
N PHE A 230 -9.94 8.20 -4.34
CA PHE A 230 -9.83 8.64 -5.75
C PHE A 230 -9.95 10.15 -5.96
N LYS A 231 -10.68 10.87 -5.10
CA LYS A 231 -10.80 12.34 -5.16
C LYS A 231 -9.45 13.02 -4.93
N LEU A 232 -8.75 12.63 -3.85
CA LEU A 232 -7.42 13.15 -3.51
C LEU A 232 -6.38 12.69 -4.54
N ALA A 233 -6.48 11.45 -5.03
CA ALA A 233 -5.60 10.96 -6.08
C ALA A 233 -5.69 11.83 -7.34
N ASN A 234 -6.90 12.19 -7.78
CA ASN A 234 -7.08 13.06 -8.94
C ASN A 234 -6.55 14.48 -8.70
N GLN A 235 -6.79 15.04 -7.51
CA GLN A 235 -6.23 16.35 -7.14
C GLN A 235 -4.70 16.36 -7.20
N SER A 236 -4.03 15.34 -6.64
CA SER A 236 -2.58 15.22 -6.71
C SER A 236 -2.06 15.10 -8.15
N LEU A 237 -2.76 14.38 -9.02
CA LEU A 237 -2.40 14.31 -10.45
C LEU A 237 -2.52 15.66 -11.16
N GLU A 238 -3.61 16.39 -10.94
CA GLU A 238 -3.84 17.71 -11.55
C GLU A 238 -2.82 18.74 -11.06
N VAL A 239 -2.46 18.70 -9.78
CA VAL A 239 -1.40 19.54 -9.21
C VAL A 239 -0.05 19.22 -9.85
N GLY A 240 0.34 17.94 -9.92
CA GLY A 240 1.58 17.52 -10.57
C GLY A 240 1.65 17.93 -12.04
N LEU A 241 0.52 17.83 -12.76
CA LEU A 241 0.40 18.26 -14.15
C LEU A 241 0.54 19.78 -14.31
N SER A 242 0.03 20.57 -13.36
CA SER A 242 0.10 22.04 -13.42
C SER A 242 1.53 22.56 -13.33
N TYR A 243 2.43 21.83 -12.66
CA TYR A 243 3.84 22.18 -12.54
C TYR A 243 4.70 21.66 -13.71
N ASN A 244 4.43 20.45 -14.21
CA ASN A 244 5.18 19.88 -15.33
C ASN A 244 4.26 19.13 -16.31
N PHE A 245 4.16 19.64 -17.54
CA PHE A 245 3.38 19.01 -18.60
C PHE A 245 4.00 17.71 -19.15
N GLU A 246 5.32 17.52 -19.00
CA GLU A 246 6.05 16.32 -19.45
C GLU A 246 5.61 15.06 -18.68
N VAL A 247 4.92 15.22 -17.55
CA VAL A 247 4.29 14.11 -16.82
C VAL A 247 3.34 13.30 -17.71
N ARG A 248 2.72 13.94 -18.71
CA ARG A 248 1.85 13.27 -19.70
C ARG A 248 2.60 12.34 -20.64
N ASP A 249 3.91 12.45 -20.74
CA ASP A 249 4.72 11.54 -21.55
C ASP A 249 5.09 10.26 -20.78
N HIS A 250 4.75 10.18 -19.49
CA HIS A 250 5.00 9.01 -18.66
C HIS A 250 3.77 8.08 -18.56
N PRO A 251 3.89 6.77 -18.79
CA PRO A 251 2.75 5.84 -18.76
C PRO A 251 2.08 5.76 -17.37
N LEU A 252 2.86 5.90 -16.29
CA LEU A 252 2.33 5.88 -14.91
C LEU A 252 1.24 6.95 -14.68
N TYR A 253 1.36 8.14 -15.27
CA TYR A 253 0.33 9.18 -15.15
C TYR A 253 -1.02 8.69 -15.73
N HIS A 254 -0.98 8.15 -16.96
CA HIS A 254 -2.18 7.62 -17.63
C HIS A 254 -2.75 6.41 -16.91
N LEU A 255 -1.90 5.56 -16.33
CA LEU A 255 -2.32 4.42 -15.52
C LEU A 255 -3.14 4.85 -14.31
N ILE A 256 -2.61 5.78 -13.50
CA ILE A 256 -3.31 6.25 -12.29
C ILE A 256 -4.61 6.96 -12.69
N LYS A 257 -4.57 7.79 -13.74
CA LYS A 257 -5.76 8.46 -14.27
C LYS A 257 -6.83 7.48 -14.74
N ALA A 258 -6.44 6.44 -15.48
CA ALA A 258 -7.36 5.41 -15.94
C ALA A 258 -7.98 4.60 -14.79
N ARG A 259 -7.22 4.30 -13.74
CA ARG A 259 -7.74 3.65 -12.52
C ARG A 259 -8.77 4.52 -11.80
N ILE A 260 -8.54 5.83 -11.71
CA ILE A 260 -9.49 6.79 -11.15
C ILE A 260 -10.78 6.80 -11.98
N LEU A 261 -10.68 6.92 -13.31
CA LEU A 261 -11.83 6.92 -14.22
C LEU A 261 -12.61 5.60 -14.17
N SER A 262 -11.91 4.45 -14.14
CA SER A 262 -12.56 3.14 -14.02
C SER A 262 -13.35 2.99 -12.72
N ARG A 263 -12.97 3.69 -11.65
CA ARG A 263 -13.68 3.68 -10.36
C ARG A 263 -14.85 4.66 -10.31
N GLN A 264 -14.83 5.67 -11.16
CA GLN A 264 -15.95 6.58 -11.42
C GLN A 264 -16.96 6.00 -12.41
N GLU A 265 -16.80 4.73 -12.82
CA GLU A 265 -17.61 4.03 -13.83
C GLU A 265 -17.49 4.63 -15.25
N GLU A 266 -16.55 5.56 -15.47
CA GLU A 266 -16.23 6.18 -16.76
C GLU A 266 -15.25 5.29 -17.58
N ILE A 267 -15.65 4.03 -17.81
CA ILE A 267 -14.77 2.99 -18.37
C ILE A 267 -14.33 3.32 -19.81
N GLU A 268 -15.18 3.98 -20.60
CA GLU A 268 -14.85 4.42 -21.97
C GLU A 268 -13.74 5.48 -21.99
N GLU A 269 -13.73 6.41 -21.04
CA GLU A 269 -12.66 7.40 -20.92
C GLU A 269 -11.36 6.77 -20.40
N ALA A 270 -11.47 5.81 -19.48
CA ALA A 270 -10.34 5.02 -19.02
C ALA A 270 -9.68 4.26 -20.19
N LYS A 271 -10.48 3.60 -21.04
CA LYS A 271 -10.01 2.92 -22.27
C LYS A 271 -9.26 3.89 -23.19
N LYS A 272 -9.83 5.07 -23.47
CA LYS A 272 -9.17 6.09 -24.33
C LYS A 272 -7.84 6.56 -23.74
N THR A 273 -7.80 6.79 -22.43
CA THR A 273 -6.59 7.22 -21.71
C THR A 273 -5.49 6.15 -21.81
N LEU A 274 -5.83 4.88 -21.58
CA LEU A 274 -4.91 3.75 -21.68
C LEU A 274 -4.43 3.50 -23.12
N HIS A 275 -5.32 3.68 -24.11
CA HIS A 275 -4.93 3.61 -25.52
C HIS A 275 -3.93 4.72 -25.88
N GLY A 276 -4.14 5.94 -25.36
CA GLY A 276 -3.17 7.03 -25.47
C GLY A 276 -1.82 6.66 -24.85
N ALA A 277 -1.82 6.04 -23.68
CA ALA A 277 -0.61 5.57 -23.00
C ALA A 277 0.15 4.52 -23.83
N LEU A 278 -0.56 3.58 -24.47
CA LEU A 278 0.02 2.56 -25.34
C LEU A 278 0.73 3.17 -26.56
N LEU A 279 0.22 4.30 -27.05
CA LEU A 279 0.81 5.00 -28.19
C LEU A 279 2.07 5.80 -27.84
N LEU A 280 2.38 6.01 -26.55
CA LEU A 280 3.57 6.76 -26.12
C LEU A 280 4.87 6.10 -26.63
N PRO A 281 5.91 6.89 -26.96
CA PRO A 281 7.19 6.37 -27.38
C PRO A 281 7.84 5.51 -26.28
N GLY A 282 8.12 4.24 -26.57
CA GLY A 282 8.78 3.32 -25.63
C GLY A 282 7.85 2.37 -24.87
N VAL A 283 6.52 2.56 -24.92
CA VAL A 283 5.57 1.66 -24.24
C VAL A 283 5.31 0.38 -25.04
N LYS A 284 4.99 0.49 -26.34
CA LYS A 284 4.93 -0.63 -27.30
C LYS A 284 6.15 -0.57 -28.22
N THR A 285 6.94 -1.64 -28.32
CA THR A 285 8.17 -1.67 -29.14
C THR A 285 8.04 -2.53 -30.38
N ILE A 286 7.17 -3.54 -30.38
CA ILE A 286 6.88 -4.36 -31.56
C ILE A 286 6.29 -3.48 -32.67
N GLY A 287 6.91 -3.55 -33.86
CA GLY A 287 6.50 -2.80 -35.05
C GLY A 287 6.94 -1.32 -35.09
N ARG A 288 7.78 -0.84 -34.15
CA ARG A 288 8.24 0.56 -34.10
C ARG A 288 9.75 0.72 -34.35
N LYS A 289 10.14 1.95 -34.74
CA LYS A 289 11.53 2.35 -35.11
C LYS A 289 12.51 2.19 -33.94
N ALA A 290 13.82 2.08 -34.24
CA ALA A 290 14.90 1.91 -33.26
C ALA A 290 14.94 2.99 -32.16
N SER A 291 14.53 4.23 -32.43
CA SER A 291 14.44 5.30 -31.43
C SER A 291 13.41 5.01 -30.32
N ALA A 292 12.35 4.25 -30.63
CA ALA A 292 11.37 3.81 -29.64
C ALA A 292 11.96 2.76 -28.70
N LYS A 293 12.92 1.94 -29.16
CA LYS A 293 13.63 0.96 -28.31
C LYS A 293 14.55 1.64 -27.30
N HIS A 294 15.19 2.76 -27.67
CA HIS A 294 16.03 3.52 -26.75
C HIS A 294 15.22 4.20 -25.63
N ARG A 295 14.03 4.74 -25.97
CA ARG A 295 13.10 5.30 -24.96
C ARG A 295 12.42 4.21 -24.13
N ALA A 296 12.21 3.00 -24.66
CA ALA A 296 11.69 1.87 -23.88
C ALA A 296 12.61 1.50 -22.71
N ASN A 297 13.93 1.68 -22.85
CA ASN A 297 14.89 1.46 -21.77
C ASN A 297 14.82 2.52 -20.65
N GLN A 298 14.07 3.61 -20.85
CA GLN A 298 13.84 4.66 -19.86
C GLN A 298 12.54 4.45 -19.07
N ILE A 299 11.68 3.53 -19.52
CA ILE A 299 10.39 3.21 -18.89
C ILE A 299 10.50 1.83 -18.26
N SER A 300 10.04 1.69 -17.02
CA SER A 300 10.00 0.38 -16.35
C SER A 300 9.18 -0.63 -17.14
N VAL A 301 9.70 -1.84 -17.32
CA VAL A 301 8.95 -2.96 -17.93
C VAL A 301 7.64 -3.19 -17.19
N ASN A 302 7.62 -3.03 -15.87
CA ASN A 302 6.42 -3.21 -15.04
C ASN A 302 5.33 -2.17 -15.37
N ASP A 303 5.71 -0.91 -15.58
CA ASP A 303 4.76 0.15 -15.95
C ASP A 303 4.16 -0.14 -17.33
N ARG A 304 5.00 -0.60 -18.28
CA ARG A 304 4.55 -1.00 -19.61
C ARG A 304 3.56 -2.15 -19.52
N VAL A 305 3.89 -3.23 -18.81
CA VAL A 305 2.99 -4.38 -18.60
C VAL A 305 1.67 -3.94 -17.96
N SER A 306 1.73 -3.07 -16.95
CA SER A 306 0.53 -2.55 -16.29
C SER A 306 -0.40 -1.82 -17.26
N VAL A 307 0.12 -1.08 -18.26
CA VAL A 307 -0.72 -0.43 -19.30
C VAL A 307 -1.48 -1.48 -20.12
N PHE A 308 -0.83 -2.55 -20.55
CA PHE A 308 -1.48 -3.61 -21.31
C PHE A 308 -2.56 -4.32 -20.49
N LEU A 309 -2.26 -4.66 -19.23
CA LEU A 309 -3.18 -5.39 -18.35
C LEU A 309 -4.43 -4.55 -18.02
N GLU A 310 -4.26 -3.29 -17.65
CA GLU A 310 -5.38 -2.39 -17.34
C GLU A 310 -6.23 -2.10 -18.59
N LEU A 311 -5.61 -1.99 -19.77
CA LEU A 311 -6.34 -1.81 -21.02
C LEU A 311 -7.16 -3.06 -21.36
N ALA A 312 -6.58 -4.26 -21.21
CA ALA A 312 -7.31 -5.51 -21.41
C ALA A 312 -8.49 -5.62 -20.42
N GLU A 313 -8.30 -5.26 -19.15
CA GLU A 313 -9.38 -5.23 -18.15
C GLU A 313 -10.48 -4.23 -18.51
N ALA A 314 -10.13 -3.03 -19.00
CA ALA A 314 -11.10 -2.04 -19.45
C ALA A 314 -11.97 -2.58 -20.60
N HIS A 315 -11.37 -3.26 -21.58
CA HIS A 315 -12.12 -3.95 -22.65
C HIS A 315 -13.03 -5.07 -22.11
N LEU A 316 -12.56 -5.86 -21.14
CA LEU A 316 -13.38 -6.90 -20.51
C LEU A 316 -14.61 -6.30 -19.80
N LYS A 317 -14.46 -5.18 -19.09
CA LYS A 317 -15.57 -4.49 -18.42
C LYS A 317 -16.60 -3.92 -19.40
N LEU A 318 -16.17 -3.54 -20.60
CA LEU A 318 -17.05 -3.09 -21.69
C LEU A 318 -17.70 -4.26 -22.46
N GLY A 319 -17.37 -5.51 -22.12
CA GLY A 319 -17.84 -6.69 -22.84
C GLY A 319 -17.12 -6.96 -24.17
N GLU A 320 -16.06 -6.19 -24.48
CA GLU A 320 -15.25 -6.28 -25.71
C GLU A 320 -14.19 -7.41 -25.59
N GLN A 321 -14.66 -8.64 -25.34
CA GLN A 321 -13.84 -9.85 -25.21
C GLN A 321 -12.81 -10.11 -26.34
N PRO A 322 -13.12 -9.88 -27.64
CA PRO A 322 -12.15 -10.12 -28.71
C PRO A 322 -11.00 -9.10 -28.73
N GLU A 323 -11.28 -7.84 -28.40
CA GLU A 323 -10.24 -6.81 -28.33
C GLU A 323 -9.35 -7.01 -27.11
N ALA A 324 -9.93 -7.39 -25.97
CA ALA A 324 -9.17 -7.84 -24.80
C ALA A 324 -8.22 -9.00 -25.14
N ALA A 325 -8.67 -9.97 -25.96
CA ALA A 325 -7.83 -11.07 -26.46
C ALA A 325 -6.57 -10.57 -27.15
N LYS A 326 -6.77 -9.62 -28.06
CA LYS A 326 -5.77 -9.14 -28.98
C LYS A 326 -4.70 -8.34 -28.24
N ILE A 327 -5.13 -7.45 -27.33
CA ILE A 327 -4.21 -6.68 -26.49
C ILE A 327 -3.39 -7.61 -25.61
N MET A 328 -4.02 -8.67 -25.13
CA MET A 328 -3.35 -9.64 -24.29
C MET A 328 -2.35 -10.51 -25.07
N GLN A 329 -2.68 -10.92 -26.30
CA GLN A 329 -1.74 -11.57 -27.21
C GLN A 329 -0.56 -10.66 -27.56
N ASP A 330 -0.83 -9.38 -27.83
CA ASP A 330 0.20 -8.36 -28.06
C ASP A 330 1.13 -8.25 -26.84
N ALA A 331 0.58 -8.31 -25.61
CA ALA A 331 1.36 -8.28 -24.38
C ALA A 331 2.27 -9.50 -24.24
N VAL A 332 1.74 -10.72 -24.48
CA VAL A 332 2.55 -11.95 -24.44
C VAL A 332 3.73 -11.87 -25.41
N MET A 333 3.51 -11.41 -26.64
CA MET A 333 4.58 -11.26 -27.63
C MET A 333 5.59 -10.16 -27.25
N GLU A 334 5.13 -9.04 -26.70
CA GLU A 334 5.98 -7.89 -26.35
C GLU A 334 6.92 -8.18 -25.17
N PHE A 335 6.51 -9.05 -24.25
CA PHE A 335 7.20 -9.29 -22.98
C PHE A 335 7.70 -10.74 -22.83
N GLU A 336 7.77 -11.50 -23.92
CA GLU A 336 8.33 -12.86 -23.94
C GLU A 336 9.79 -12.86 -23.42
N GLY A 337 10.08 -13.76 -22.47
CA GLY A 337 11.40 -13.88 -21.84
C GLY A 337 11.70 -12.82 -20.78
N THR A 338 10.75 -11.94 -20.45
CA THR A 338 10.90 -10.98 -19.35
C THR A 338 10.39 -11.56 -18.03
N PRO A 339 10.88 -11.12 -16.86
CA PRO A 339 10.38 -11.61 -15.57
C PRO A 339 8.90 -11.29 -15.32
N GLU A 340 8.34 -10.30 -16.00
CA GLU A 340 6.93 -9.92 -15.90
C GLU A 340 6.01 -10.75 -16.83
N GLU A 341 6.56 -11.64 -17.66
CA GLU A 341 5.78 -12.57 -18.50
C GLU A 341 4.82 -13.40 -17.65
N LEU A 342 5.26 -13.82 -16.46
CA LEU A 342 4.46 -14.62 -15.52
C LEU A 342 3.21 -13.86 -15.07
N ARG A 343 3.33 -12.55 -14.83
CA ARG A 343 2.21 -11.69 -14.45
C ARG A 343 1.20 -11.56 -15.60
N ILE A 344 1.67 -11.53 -16.84
CA ILE A 344 0.80 -11.54 -18.03
C ILE A 344 0.08 -12.89 -18.13
N ASN A 345 0.78 -14.00 -17.93
CA ASN A 345 0.17 -15.34 -17.95
C ASN A 345 -0.89 -15.53 -16.85
N ILE A 346 -0.68 -14.93 -15.68
CA ILE A 346 -1.68 -14.87 -14.60
C ILE A 346 -2.94 -14.09 -15.05
N ALA A 347 -2.77 -12.93 -15.68
CA ALA A 347 -3.89 -12.15 -16.22
C ALA A 347 -4.58 -12.84 -17.43
N ASN A 348 -3.83 -13.58 -18.25
CA ASN A 348 -4.37 -14.41 -19.33
C ASN A 348 -5.34 -15.47 -18.79
N ALA A 349 -5.02 -16.05 -17.64
CA ALA A 349 -5.88 -17.03 -16.99
C ALA A 349 -7.24 -16.39 -16.61
N ASP A 350 -7.27 -15.15 -16.12
CA ASP A 350 -8.53 -14.46 -15.82
C ASP A 350 -9.39 -14.25 -17.07
N LEU A 351 -8.75 -13.88 -18.18
CA LEU A 351 -9.42 -13.71 -19.47
C LEU A 351 -9.91 -15.05 -20.04
N ALA A 352 -9.16 -16.14 -19.87
CA ALA A 352 -9.59 -17.49 -20.25
C ALA A 352 -10.81 -17.96 -19.42
N ILE A 353 -10.84 -17.66 -18.12
CA ILE A 353 -12.00 -17.90 -17.25
C ILE A 353 -13.24 -17.17 -17.78
N GLY A 354 -13.10 -15.89 -18.17
CA GLY A 354 -14.19 -15.10 -18.74
C GLY A 354 -14.78 -15.68 -20.03
N ARG A 355 -13.99 -16.46 -20.78
CA ARG A 355 -14.43 -17.18 -21.99
C ARG A 355 -15.02 -18.56 -21.71
N GLY A 356 -14.95 -19.03 -20.47
CA GLY A 356 -15.32 -20.38 -20.08
C GLY A 356 -14.23 -21.44 -20.35
N ASP A 357 -13.02 -21.05 -20.78
CA ASP A 357 -11.89 -21.96 -20.95
C ASP A 357 -11.14 -22.15 -19.61
N ILE A 358 -11.79 -22.90 -18.72
CA ILE A 358 -11.26 -23.19 -17.37
C ILE A 358 -9.99 -24.05 -17.46
N ASP A 359 -9.91 -24.97 -18.42
CA ASP A 359 -8.77 -25.89 -18.55
C ASP A 359 -7.54 -25.18 -19.11
N GLY A 360 -7.71 -24.27 -20.06
CA GLY A 360 -6.65 -23.37 -20.52
C GLY A 360 -6.10 -22.51 -19.38
N ALA A 361 -6.98 -21.89 -18.59
CA ALA A 361 -6.59 -21.07 -17.43
C ALA A 361 -5.77 -21.88 -16.41
N LEU A 362 -6.21 -23.08 -16.05
CA LEU A 362 -5.49 -23.95 -15.11
C LEU A 362 -4.13 -24.40 -15.65
N THR A 363 -4.02 -24.63 -16.97
CA THR A 363 -2.76 -25.01 -17.61
C THR A 363 -1.75 -23.85 -17.56
N MET A 364 -2.19 -22.63 -17.87
CA MET A 364 -1.35 -21.43 -17.78
C MET A 364 -0.79 -21.23 -16.37
N LEU A 365 -1.64 -21.33 -15.34
CA LEU A 365 -1.23 -21.15 -13.95
C LEU A 365 -0.35 -22.30 -13.43
N ARG A 366 -0.58 -23.54 -13.89
CA ARG A 366 0.23 -24.71 -13.49
C ARG A 366 1.66 -24.64 -14.02
N ASN A 367 1.88 -23.98 -15.16
CA ASN A 367 3.21 -23.81 -15.75
C ASN A 367 4.12 -22.90 -14.90
N ILE A 368 3.56 -22.16 -13.94
CA ILE A 368 4.31 -21.32 -13.01
C ILE A 368 4.92 -22.20 -11.90
N GLY A 369 6.24 -22.30 -11.90
CA GLY A 369 7.02 -23.16 -11.00
C GLY A 369 7.31 -22.53 -9.62
N PRO A 370 7.77 -23.32 -8.63
CA PRO A 370 7.98 -22.88 -7.25
C PRO A 370 9.11 -21.84 -7.07
N GLU A 371 10.12 -21.87 -7.95
CA GLU A 371 11.26 -20.94 -7.94
C GLU A 371 10.96 -19.60 -8.62
N GLN A 372 9.80 -19.49 -9.28
CA GLN A 372 9.43 -18.33 -10.08
C GLN A 372 8.68 -17.28 -9.25
N ALA A 373 8.85 -16.01 -9.61
CA ALA A 373 8.04 -14.93 -9.05
C ALA A 373 6.55 -15.20 -9.31
N TYR A 374 5.67 -14.77 -8.39
CA TYR A 374 4.21 -14.97 -8.47
C TYR A 374 3.70 -16.41 -8.30
N PHE A 375 4.52 -17.38 -7.89
CA PHE A 375 4.06 -18.74 -7.61
C PHE A 375 2.89 -18.80 -6.61
N VAL A 376 2.97 -18.02 -5.52
CA VAL A 376 1.91 -17.93 -4.50
C VAL A 376 0.61 -17.45 -5.12
N GLU A 377 0.66 -16.32 -5.84
CA GLU A 377 -0.51 -15.72 -6.50
C GLU A 377 -1.13 -16.68 -7.53
N ALA A 378 -0.29 -17.35 -8.32
CA ALA A 378 -0.74 -18.34 -9.28
C ALA A 378 -1.50 -19.50 -8.60
N ARG A 379 -1.01 -20.01 -7.46
CA ARG A 379 -1.69 -21.08 -6.72
C ARG A 379 -2.96 -20.62 -6.02
N GLU A 380 -2.99 -19.39 -5.51
CA GLU A 380 -4.22 -18.78 -4.98
C GLU A 380 -5.29 -18.62 -6.06
N LYS A 381 -4.92 -18.15 -7.26
CA LYS A 381 -5.84 -18.09 -8.40
C LYS A 381 -6.31 -19.47 -8.84
N MET A 382 -5.43 -20.47 -8.92
CA MET A 382 -5.84 -21.85 -9.20
C MET A 382 -6.83 -22.36 -8.14
N ALA A 383 -6.57 -22.08 -6.86
CA ALA A 383 -7.48 -22.45 -5.78
C ALA A 383 -8.85 -21.76 -5.97
N HIS A 384 -8.88 -20.46 -6.26
CA HIS A 384 -10.12 -19.74 -6.56
C HIS A 384 -10.90 -20.40 -7.73
N ILE A 385 -10.21 -20.81 -8.80
CA ILE A 385 -10.83 -21.55 -9.91
C ILE A 385 -11.44 -22.88 -9.43
N TYR A 386 -10.71 -23.65 -8.62
CA TYR A 386 -11.22 -24.92 -8.10
C TYR A 386 -12.41 -24.75 -7.16
N LEU A 387 -12.45 -23.69 -6.36
CA LEU A 387 -13.54 -23.42 -5.43
C LEU A 387 -14.81 -22.94 -6.15
N HIS A 388 -14.69 -21.96 -7.05
CA HIS A 388 -15.86 -21.29 -7.65
C HIS A 388 -16.34 -21.94 -8.94
N HIS A 389 -15.42 -22.39 -9.81
CA HIS A 389 -15.78 -22.91 -11.14
C HIS A 389 -15.92 -24.42 -11.13
N ARG A 390 -14.91 -25.16 -10.64
CA ARG A 390 -14.95 -26.63 -10.57
C ARG A 390 -15.72 -27.16 -9.37
N LYS A 391 -15.85 -26.35 -8.30
CA LYS A 391 -16.48 -26.71 -7.02
C LYS A 391 -15.87 -27.98 -6.41
N ASP A 392 -14.57 -28.17 -6.58
CA ASP A 392 -13.84 -29.31 -6.03
C ASP A 392 -13.01 -28.87 -4.80
N PRO A 393 -13.49 -29.17 -3.58
CA PRO A 393 -12.80 -28.77 -2.36
C PRO A 393 -11.46 -29.50 -2.17
N ARG A 394 -11.27 -30.67 -2.78
CA ARG A 394 -10.01 -31.45 -2.65
C ARG A 394 -8.91 -30.81 -3.46
N LEU A 395 -9.21 -30.40 -4.69
CA LEU A 395 -8.25 -29.71 -5.56
C LEU A 395 -7.93 -28.31 -5.02
N TYR A 396 -8.93 -27.62 -4.46
CA TYR A 396 -8.74 -26.36 -3.74
C TYR A 396 -7.72 -26.50 -2.60
N ALA A 397 -7.93 -27.45 -1.68
CA ALA A 397 -6.97 -27.69 -0.59
C ALA A 397 -5.62 -28.22 -1.10
N GLY A 398 -5.62 -28.94 -2.23
CA GLY A 398 -4.41 -29.42 -2.90
C GLY A 398 -3.46 -28.29 -3.31
N CYS A 399 -3.98 -27.18 -3.84
CA CYS A 399 -3.17 -26.01 -4.20
C CYS A 399 -2.40 -25.44 -3.00
N TYR A 400 -3.07 -25.26 -1.87
CA TYR A 400 -2.44 -24.73 -0.66
C TYR A 400 -1.51 -25.75 0.01
N ARG A 401 -1.79 -27.05 -0.12
CA ARG A 401 -0.90 -28.09 0.38
C ARG A 401 0.43 -28.07 -0.38
N GLU A 402 0.36 -28.01 -1.71
CA GLU A 402 1.57 -27.89 -2.54
C GLU A 402 2.34 -26.61 -2.22
N LEU A 403 1.63 -25.50 -1.99
CA LEU A 403 2.24 -24.24 -1.59
C LEU A 403 3.02 -24.38 -0.27
N ALA A 404 2.43 -25.03 0.74
CA ALA A 404 3.05 -25.23 2.04
C ALA A 404 4.21 -26.25 2.01
N GLU A 405 4.17 -27.24 1.12
CA GLU A 405 5.24 -28.22 0.92
C GLU A 405 6.45 -27.62 0.19
N LYS A 406 6.20 -26.83 -0.86
CA LYS A 406 7.26 -26.24 -1.70
C LYS A 406 7.92 -25.03 -1.04
N ASN A 407 7.13 -24.20 -0.36
CA ASN A 407 7.61 -23.02 0.36
C ASN A 407 7.14 -23.06 1.82
N PRO A 408 7.79 -23.82 2.72
CA PRO A 408 7.39 -23.90 4.12
C PRO A 408 7.64 -22.58 4.85
N SER A 409 6.61 -21.79 5.07
CA SER A 409 6.64 -20.58 5.89
C SER A 409 5.45 -20.57 6.85
N PRO A 410 5.51 -19.82 7.98
CA PRO A 410 4.35 -19.63 8.84
C PRO A 410 3.12 -19.17 8.05
N GLN A 411 3.33 -18.32 7.06
CA GLN A 411 2.28 -17.80 6.18
C GLN A 411 1.64 -18.89 5.31
N THR A 412 2.42 -19.74 4.63
CA THR A 412 1.84 -20.79 3.80
C THR A 412 1.13 -21.85 4.63
N GLN A 413 1.60 -22.11 5.85
CA GLN A 413 0.90 -22.95 6.81
C GLN A 413 -0.43 -22.33 7.27
N MET A 414 -0.47 -21.01 7.50
CA MET A 414 -1.71 -20.29 7.79
C MET A 414 -2.70 -20.36 6.62
N LEU A 415 -2.26 -20.10 5.40
CA LEU A 415 -3.09 -20.18 4.19
C LEU A 415 -3.66 -21.58 3.99
N LEU A 416 -2.87 -22.63 4.25
CA LEU A 416 -3.35 -24.02 4.21
C LEU A 416 -4.41 -24.31 5.28
N GLY A 417 -4.21 -23.83 6.50
CA GLY A 417 -5.22 -23.95 7.55
C GLY A 417 -6.52 -23.22 7.19
N ASP A 418 -6.42 -21.97 6.71
CA ASP A 418 -7.56 -21.16 6.28
C ASP A 418 -8.30 -21.82 5.12
N ALA A 419 -7.58 -22.45 4.19
CA ALA A 419 -8.15 -23.24 3.12
C ALA A 419 -8.94 -24.45 3.65
N TYR A 420 -8.39 -25.21 4.60
CA TYR A 420 -9.13 -26.31 5.22
C TYR A 420 -10.38 -25.83 5.97
N LEU A 421 -10.34 -24.65 6.62
CA LEU A 421 -11.52 -24.05 7.22
C LEU A 421 -12.58 -23.65 6.18
N ALA A 422 -12.17 -23.09 5.04
CA ALA A 422 -13.09 -22.71 3.98
C ALA A 422 -13.90 -23.90 3.42
N ILE A 423 -13.28 -25.08 3.36
CA ILE A 423 -13.94 -26.34 2.97
C ILE A 423 -14.55 -27.12 4.14
N GLN A 424 -14.63 -26.52 5.34
CA GLN A 424 -15.19 -27.08 6.57
C GLN A 424 -14.47 -28.34 7.10
N GLU A 425 -13.25 -28.62 6.64
CA GLU A 425 -12.39 -29.72 7.10
C GLU A 425 -11.59 -29.28 8.33
N THR A 426 -12.29 -29.03 9.43
CA THR A 426 -11.68 -28.31 10.56
C THR A 426 -10.72 -29.13 11.40
N ASP A 427 -10.87 -30.45 11.42
CA ASP A 427 -9.89 -31.33 12.06
C ASP A 427 -8.51 -31.17 11.39
N LYS A 428 -8.47 -31.19 10.05
CA LYS A 428 -7.24 -30.96 9.27
C LYS A 428 -6.71 -29.53 9.44
N ALA A 429 -7.60 -28.54 9.49
CA ALA A 429 -7.19 -27.15 9.73
C ALA A 429 -6.48 -27.00 11.10
N ILE A 430 -7.07 -27.59 12.15
CA ILE A 430 -6.51 -27.56 13.51
C ILE A 430 -5.16 -28.29 13.54
N GLU A 431 -5.03 -29.44 12.88
CA GLU A 431 -3.74 -30.15 12.77
C GLU A 431 -2.65 -29.29 12.13
N VAL A 432 -2.97 -28.58 11.04
CA VAL A 432 -2.03 -27.69 10.34
C VAL A 432 -1.65 -26.50 11.22
N TYR A 433 -2.63 -25.83 11.84
CA TYR A 433 -2.35 -24.71 12.73
C TYR A 433 -1.57 -25.15 13.97
N ASP A 434 -1.87 -26.31 14.56
CA ASP A 434 -1.13 -26.84 15.72
C ASP A 434 0.31 -27.19 15.35
N ALA A 435 0.53 -27.75 14.15
CA ALA A 435 1.88 -27.96 13.63
C ALA A 435 2.65 -26.66 13.42
N ALA A 436 1.98 -25.58 12.99
CA ALA A 436 2.58 -24.25 12.86
C ALA A 436 2.87 -23.62 14.23
N LEU A 437 1.93 -23.71 15.18
CA LEU A 437 2.06 -23.18 16.54
C LEU A 437 3.17 -23.89 17.33
N LYS A 438 3.39 -25.20 17.12
CA LYS A 438 4.53 -25.93 17.71
C LYS A 438 5.88 -25.35 17.29
N LYS A 439 5.99 -24.80 16.09
CA LYS A 439 7.21 -24.12 15.63
C LYS A 439 7.37 -22.75 16.29
N ASN A 440 6.26 -22.02 16.48
CA ASN A 440 6.21 -20.71 17.12
C ASN A 440 5.18 -20.67 18.27
N PRO A 441 5.53 -21.16 19.49
CA PRO A 441 4.55 -21.33 20.58
C PRO A 441 3.94 -20.03 21.14
N ARG A 442 4.50 -18.87 20.78
CA ARG A 442 4.03 -17.54 21.20
C ARG A 442 3.26 -16.81 20.10
N ASP A 443 2.98 -17.45 18.97
CA ASP A 443 2.20 -16.84 17.91
C ASP A 443 0.73 -16.74 18.29
N GLY A 444 0.34 -15.53 18.71
CA GLY A 444 -1.02 -15.28 19.16
C GLY A 444 -2.08 -15.31 18.06
N VAL A 445 -1.67 -15.06 16.82
CA VAL A 445 -2.57 -15.07 15.66
C VAL A 445 -2.96 -16.51 15.36
N LEU A 446 -2.00 -17.44 15.35
CA LEU A 446 -2.26 -18.87 15.16
C LEU A 446 -3.16 -19.45 16.26
N ALA A 447 -2.93 -19.07 17.52
CA ALA A 447 -3.80 -19.50 18.61
C ALA A 447 -5.23 -18.98 18.45
N SER A 448 -5.41 -17.72 18.04
CA SER A 448 -6.75 -17.16 17.80
C SER A 448 -7.45 -17.89 16.64
N LYS A 449 -6.72 -18.22 15.57
CA LYS A 449 -7.23 -18.99 14.42
C LYS A 449 -7.70 -20.39 14.79
N ILE A 450 -6.99 -21.12 15.67
CA ILE A 450 -7.43 -22.44 16.17
C ILE A 450 -8.73 -22.29 16.96
N GLY A 451 -8.82 -21.28 17.82
CA GLY A 451 -10.04 -20.97 18.55
C GLY A 451 -11.21 -20.64 17.62
N GLU A 452 -10.99 -19.76 16.63
CA GLU A 452 -11.97 -19.35 15.63
C GLU A 452 -12.47 -20.56 14.81
N ALA A 453 -11.57 -21.46 14.40
CA ALA A 453 -11.89 -22.70 13.72
C ALA A 453 -12.85 -23.59 14.52
N LEU A 454 -12.60 -23.74 15.82
CA LEU A 454 -13.44 -24.52 16.73
C LEU A 454 -14.82 -23.86 16.93
N VAL A 455 -14.86 -22.53 17.01
CA VAL A 455 -16.11 -21.76 17.15
C VAL A 455 -16.95 -21.85 15.87
N LYS A 456 -16.36 -21.65 14.69
CA LYS A 456 -17.05 -21.74 13.39
C LYS A 456 -17.64 -23.12 13.12
N THR A 457 -17.09 -24.17 13.73
CA THR A 457 -17.64 -25.53 13.63
C THR A 457 -18.50 -25.97 14.80
N HIS A 458 -18.99 -25.01 15.58
CA HIS A 458 -19.89 -25.27 16.71
C HIS A 458 -19.29 -26.20 17.78
N ARG A 459 -17.96 -26.37 17.81
CA ARG A 459 -17.24 -27.15 18.83
C ARG A 459 -16.91 -26.27 20.04
N TYR A 460 -17.94 -25.61 20.57
CA TYR A 460 -17.80 -24.55 21.57
C TYR A 460 -17.09 -24.99 22.85
N ASN A 461 -17.38 -26.19 23.35
CA ASN A 461 -16.72 -26.71 24.55
C ASN A 461 -15.21 -26.90 24.33
N LYS A 462 -14.81 -27.43 23.17
CA LYS A 462 -13.39 -27.57 22.81
C LYS A 462 -12.73 -26.20 22.66
N ALA A 463 -13.41 -25.23 22.05
CA ALA A 463 -12.93 -23.85 21.92
C ALA A 463 -12.68 -23.21 23.30
N ILE A 464 -13.64 -23.30 24.22
CA ILE A 464 -13.51 -22.78 25.60
C ILE A 464 -12.32 -23.43 26.29
N THR A 465 -12.21 -24.75 26.25
CA THR A 465 -11.07 -25.44 26.88
C THR A 465 -9.76 -25.01 26.25
N TYR A 466 -9.70 -24.88 24.92
CA TYR A 466 -8.49 -24.46 24.22
C TYR A 466 -8.06 -23.05 24.63
N TYR A 467 -8.99 -22.09 24.63
CA TYR A 467 -8.73 -20.73 25.08
C TYR A 467 -8.26 -20.69 26.54
N GLU A 468 -8.94 -21.39 27.46
CA GLU A 468 -8.53 -21.44 28.87
C GLU A 468 -7.12 -22.01 29.07
N HIS A 469 -6.76 -23.07 28.34
CA HIS A 469 -5.41 -23.66 28.42
C HIS A 469 -4.37 -22.70 27.82
N SER A 470 -4.67 -22.08 26.68
CA SER A 470 -3.76 -21.13 26.03
C SER A 470 -3.52 -19.90 26.91
N ILE A 471 -4.56 -19.37 27.57
CA ILE A 471 -4.43 -18.24 28.50
C ILE A 471 -3.60 -18.63 29.72
N LYS A 472 -3.83 -19.82 30.31
CA LYS A 472 -3.02 -20.31 31.45
C LYS A 472 -1.55 -20.55 31.09
N GLY A 473 -1.28 -20.92 29.84
CA GLY A 473 0.07 -21.11 29.31
C GLY A 473 0.83 -19.82 29.02
N GLY A 474 0.28 -18.64 29.36
CA GLY A 474 0.89 -17.35 29.04
C GLY A 474 0.70 -16.95 27.57
N GLY A 475 -0.37 -17.44 26.93
CA GLY A 475 -0.78 -17.01 25.60
C GLY A 475 -1.15 -15.52 25.55
N PRO A 476 -1.27 -14.96 24.34
CA PRO A 476 -1.54 -13.54 24.14
C PRO A 476 -2.86 -13.10 24.80
N SER A 477 -2.91 -11.83 25.21
CA SER A 477 -4.11 -11.23 25.82
C SER A 477 -5.31 -11.21 24.88
N SER A 478 -5.12 -11.17 23.55
CA SER A 478 -6.18 -11.22 22.55
C SER A 478 -7.13 -12.42 22.71
N LEU A 479 -6.62 -13.57 23.16
CA LEU A 479 -7.43 -14.78 23.37
C LEU A 479 -8.43 -14.63 24.52
N LYS A 480 -8.15 -13.77 25.51
CA LYS A 480 -9.08 -13.49 26.61
C LYS A 480 -10.34 -12.80 26.06
N TYR A 481 -10.16 -11.87 25.12
CA TYR A 481 -11.27 -11.21 24.43
C TYR A 481 -12.08 -12.21 23.61
N ASP A 482 -11.42 -13.07 22.83
CA ASP A 482 -12.09 -14.08 22.01
C ASP A 482 -12.92 -15.05 22.86
N LEU A 483 -12.36 -15.51 23.98
CA LEU A 483 -13.07 -16.35 24.96
C LEU A 483 -14.28 -15.63 25.55
N ALA A 484 -14.12 -14.38 25.97
CA ALA A 484 -15.21 -13.60 26.54
C ALA A 484 -16.34 -13.38 25.51
N ASN A 485 -16.00 -13.05 24.27
CA ASN A 485 -16.97 -12.88 23.19
C ASN A 485 -17.73 -14.19 22.91
N LEU A 486 -17.03 -15.33 22.90
CA LEU A 486 -17.66 -16.65 22.79
C LEU A 486 -18.62 -16.91 23.95
N LEU A 487 -18.22 -16.66 25.19
CA LEU A 487 -19.07 -16.85 26.37
C LEU A 487 -20.31 -15.95 26.36
N MET A 488 -20.19 -14.71 25.89
CA MET A 488 -21.32 -13.80 25.67
C MET A 488 -22.30 -14.36 24.65
N LYS A 489 -21.81 -14.87 23.51
CA LYS A 489 -22.66 -15.52 22.48
C LYS A 489 -23.37 -16.76 23.02
N LEU A 490 -22.72 -17.52 23.89
CA LEU A 490 -23.31 -18.69 24.57
C LEU A 490 -24.19 -18.32 25.77
N LYS A 491 -24.46 -17.02 26.00
CA LYS A 491 -25.25 -16.49 27.14
C LYS A 491 -24.71 -16.90 28.51
N SER A 492 -23.43 -17.28 28.60
CA SER A 492 -22.75 -17.64 29.84
C SER A 492 -22.20 -16.39 30.54
N TYR A 493 -23.11 -15.47 30.86
CA TYR A 493 -22.79 -14.11 31.32
C TYR A 493 -21.92 -14.10 32.58
N GLU A 494 -22.23 -14.94 33.58
CA GLU A 494 -21.51 -14.96 34.86
C GLU A 494 -20.04 -15.35 34.71
N LYS A 495 -19.74 -16.32 33.83
CA LYS A 495 -18.37 -16.76 33.56
C LYS A 495 -17.61 -15.69 32.79
N CYS A 496 -18.26 -15.09 31.79
CA CYS A 496 -17.69 -13.99 31.03
C CYS A 496 -17.33 -12.81 31.95
N GLU A 497 -18.24 -12.43 32.83
CA GLU A 497 -18.05 -11.30 33.74
C GLU A 497 -16.88 -11.51 34.69
N LYS A 498 -16.76 -12.72 35.26
CA LYS A 498 -15.60 -13.08 36.09
C LYS A 498 -14.27 -12.95 35.33
N ILE A 499 -14.20 -13.47 34.10
CA ILE A 499 -12.97 -13.44 33.29
C ILE A 499 -12.59 -12.00 32.95
N LEU A 500 -13.57 -11.18 32.52
CA LEU A 500 -13.33 -9.79 32.14
C LEU A 500 -12.96 -8.92 33.34
N ASN A 501 -13.63 -9.07 34.48
CA ASN A 501 -13.28 -8.33 35.70
C ASN A 501 -11.87 -8.67 36.20
N ILE A 502 -11.49 -9.96 36.18
CA ILE A 502 -10.11 -10.36 36.52
C ILE A 502 -9.09 -9.70 35.57
N ALA A 503 -9.38 -9.68 34.26
CA ALA A 503 -8.50 -9.03 33.29
C ALA A 503 -8.37 -7.52 33.52
N ILE A 504 -9.50 -6.85 33.77
CA ILE A 504 -9.53 -5.41 34.07
C ILE A 504 -8.78 -5.10 35.37
N ASP A 505 -8.92 -5.92 36.41
CA ASP A 505 -8.27 -5.72 37.70
C ASP A 505 -6.75 -5.92 37.63
N LEU A 506 -6.27 -6.86 36.82
CA LEU A 506 -4.84 -7.09 36.59
C LEU A 506 -4.18 -5.91 35.88
N ASP A 507 -4.89 -5.29 34.92
CA ASP A 507 -4.36 -4.21 34.08
C ASP A 507 -4.82 -2.82 34.53
N LYS A 508 -5.50 -2.69 35.68
CA LYS A 508 -6.19 -1.45 36.10
C LYS A 508 -5.28 -0.22 36.24
N ASP A 509 -4.03 -0.45 36.62
CA ASP A 509 -3.01 0.58 36.89
C ASP A 509 -2.03 0.75 35.71
N SER A 510 -2.12 -0.12 34.70
CA SER A 510 -1.30 0.01 33.51
C SER A 510 -1.85 1.08 32.58
N ASN A 511 -0.98 1.98 32.14
CA ASN A 511 -1.32 2.99 31.15
C ASN A 511 -0.68 2.67 29.78
N GLU A 512 -0.16 1.47 29.55
CA GLU A 512 0.35 1.07 28.23
C GLU A 512 -0.78 1.15 27.19
N PHE A 513 -0.48 1.69 25.99
CA PHE A 513 -1.49 1.93 24.94
C PHE A 513 -2.28 0.67 24.58
N GLU A 514 -1.60 -0.46 24.37
CA GLU A 514 -2.23 -1.75 24.04
C GLU A 514 -3.18 -2.23 25.16
N LYS A 515 -2.76 -2.15 26.42
CA LYS A 515 -3.59 -2.55 27.57
C LYS A 515 -4.79 -1.63 27.77
N LEU A 516 -4.63 -0.32 27.53
CA LEU A 516 -5.75 0.61 27.55
C LEU A 516 -6.77 0.26 26.45
N GLN A 517 -6.33 -0.07 25.24
CA GLN A 517 -7.21 -0.53 24.16
C GLN A 517 -7.94 -1.82 24.52
N GLU A 518 -7.25 -2.81 25.06
CA GLU A 518 -7.86 -4.07 25.52
C GLU A 518 -8.89 -3.83 26.62
N ARG A 519 -8.57 -2.99 27.60
CA ARG A 519 -9.48 -2.60 28.68
C ARG A 519 -10.74 -1.92 28.15
N THR A 520 -10.63 -1.03 27.16
CA THR A 520 -11.82 -0.44 26.53
C THR A 520 -12.69 -1.53 25.90
N ARG A 521 -12.08 -2.48 25.19
CA ARG A 521 -12.81 -3.60 24.57
C ARG A 521 -13.51 -4.48 25.61
N TYR A 522 -12.86 -4.78 26.74
CA TYR A 522 -13.45 -5.54 27.84
C TYR A 522 -14.63 -4.81 28.50
N LEU A 523 -14.49 -3.51 28.76
CA LEU A 523 -15.55 -2.70 29.35
C LEU A 523 -16.76 -2.59 28.42
N LEU A 524 -16.54 -2.48 27.10
CA LEU A 524 -17.62 -2.47 26.12
C LEU A 524 -18.34 -3.82 26.02
N LEU A 525 -17.63 -4.93 26.19
CA LEU A 525 -18.26 -6.24 26.21
C LEU A 525 -19.07 -6.48 27.50
N LEU A 526 -18.67 -5.85 28.61
CA LEU A 526 -19.40 -5.84 29.88
C LEU A 526 -20.56 -4.83 29.93
N ALA A 527 -20.66 -3.93 28.94
CA ALA A 527 -21.58 -2.81 28.95
C ALA A 527 -23.04 -3.25 29.07
N LYS A 528 -23.51 -3.32 30.31
CA LYS A 528 -24.91 -3.57 30.69
C LYS A 528 -25.49 -2.39 31.46
N SER A 529 -24.64 -1.61 32.12
CA SER A 529 -25.02 -0.45 32.91
C SER A 529 -24.34 0.84 32.40
N VAL A 530 -25.00 1.96 32.67
CA VAL A 530 -24.45 3.30 32.41
C VAL A 530 -23.08 3.45 33.07
N GLU A 531 -22.93 2.95 34.30
CA GLU A 531 -21.66 3.01 35.04
C GLU A 531 -20.50 2.28 34.31
N THR A 532 -20.76 1.11 33.71
CA THR A 532 -19.73 0.38 32.95
C THR A 532 -19.34 1.12 31.66
N LEU A 533 -20.30 1.78 31.01
CA LEU A 533 -20.05 2.58 29.82
C LEU A 533 -19.32 3.89 30.14
N GLU A 534 -19.60 4.53 31.28
CA GLU A 534 -18.87 5.71 31.75
C GLU A 534 -17.40 5.34 32.02
N LYS A 535 -17.13 4.19 32.66
CA LYS A 535 -15.76 3.67 32.81
C LYS A 535 -15.10 3.40 31.46
N ALA A 536 -15.84 2.89 30.47
CA ALA A 536 -15.32 2.66 29.12
C ALA A 536 -14.97 3.98 28.42
N LYS A 537 -15.80 5.00 28.56
CA LYS A 537 -15.59 6.35 28.03
C LYS A 537 -14.34 6.99 28.66
N ASP A 538 -14.22 6.96 29.97
CA ASP A 538 -13.06 7.51 30.68
C ASP A 538 -11.77 6.84 30.23
N ASN A 539 -11.78 5.51 30.09
CA ASN A 539 -10.62 4.77 29.58
C ASN A 539 -10.32 5.12 28.11
N GLN A 540 -11.34 5.25 27.26
CA GLN A 540 -11.18 5.62 25.86
C GLN A 540 -10.63 7.05 25.67
N SER A 541 -10.97 7.98 26.55
CA SER A 541 -10.37 9.32 26.55
C SER A 541 -8.85 9.29 26.76
N ARG A 542 -8.37 8.34 27.59
CA ARG A 542 -6.94 8.11 27.83
C ARG A 542 -6.27 7.41 26.64
N VAL A 543 -6.98 6.51 25.97
CA VAL A 543 -6.51 5.90 24.71
C VAL A 543 -6.31 6.98 23.64
N LEU A 544 -7.28 7.89 23.48
CA LEU A 544 -7.21 8.95 22.48
C LEU A 544 -6.05 9.92 22.71
N SER A 545 -5.84 10.37 23.96
CA SER A 545 -4.75 11.29 24.28
C SER A 545 -3.37 10.67 24.01
N ARG A 546 -3.23 9.35 24.19
CA ARG A 546 -2.00 8.62 23.84
C ARG A 546 -1.89 8.31 22.35
N ALA A 547 -2.99 7.95 21.69
CA ALA A 547 -3.01 7.68 20.26
C ALA A 547 -2.45 8.86 19.47
N GLN A 548 -2.78 10.09 19.87
CA GLN A 548 -2.26 11.31 19.26
C GLN A 548 -0.73 11.45 19.33
N MET A 549 -0.08 10.84 20.33
CA MET A 549 1.37 10.91 20.53
C MET A 549 2.12 9.67 20.02
N GLU A 550 1.59 8.48 20.28
CA GLU A 550 2.27 7.19 20.06
C GLU A 550 1.89 6.56 18.70
N ALA A 551 0.65 6.75 18.22
CA ALA A 551 0.12 6.08 17.04
C ALA A 551 -0.96 6.91 16.32
N PRO A 552 -0.58 8.02 15.64
CA PRO A 552 -1.52 8.96 15.02
C PRO A 552 -2.43 8.28 13.99
N ASP A 553 -1.97 7.19 13.37
CA ASP A 553 -2.70 6.41 12.37
C ASP A 553 -3.99 5.77 12.93
N THR A 554 -4.01 5.45 14.23
CA THR A 554 -5.16 4.82 14.88
C THR A 554 -6.17 5.84 15.40
N VAL A 555 -5.84 7.13 15.43
CA VAL A 555 -6.68 8.18 16.07
C VAL A 555 -8.08 8.20 15.46
N THR A 556 -8.19 8.16 14.13
CA THR A 556 -9.49 8.16 13.44
C THR A 556 -10.35 6.94 13.80
N GLU A 557 -9.75 5.76 13.94
CA GLU A 557 -10.46 4.55 14.39
C GLU A 557 -10.87 4.66 15.87
N GLN A 558 -10.01 5.23 16.72
CA GLN A 558 -10.29 5.44 18.13
C GLN A 558 -11.34 6.53 18.37
N GLU A 559 -11.41 7.54 17.52
CA GLU A 559 -12.44 8.59 17.53
C GLU A 559 -13.80 8.01 17.14
N LYS A 560 -13.85 7.18 16.09
CA LYS A 560 -15.05 6.41 15.75
C LYS A 560 -15.48 5.53 16.92
N LEU A 561 -14.55 4.83 17.57
CA LEU A 561 -14.87 4.04 18.76
C LEU A 561 -15.43 4.93 19.87
N ALA A 562 -14.81 6.05 20.20
CA ALA A 562 -15.32 7.01 21.19
C ALA A 562 -16.74 7.50 20.86
N ALA A 563 -17.01 7.82 19.59
CA ALA A 563 -18.35 8.18 19.12
C ALA A 563 -19.36 7.07 19.38
N THR A 564 -19.00 5.80 19.14
CA THR A 564 -19.88 4.66 19.44
C THR A 564 -20.15 4.47 20.93
N ILE A 565 -19.16 4.71 21.81
CA ILE A 565 -19.35 4.64 23.27
C ILE A 565 -20.30 5.74 23.74
N CYS A 566 -20.08 6.98 23.28
CA CYS A 566 -20.94 8.11 23.61
C CYS A 566 -22.37 7.91 23.06
N SER A 567 -22.53 7.37 21.86
CA SER A 567 -23.85 7.01 21.32
C SER A 567 -24.56 5.95 22.17
N ALA A 568 -23.85 4.91 22.63
CA ALA A 568 -24.42 3.90 23.52
C ALA A 568 -24.86 4.48 24.88
N LEU A 569 -24.06 5.39 25.46
CA LEU A 569 -24.43 6.15 26.66
C LEU A 569 -25.65 7.04 26.44
N GLY A 570 -25.71 7.70 25.27
CA GLY A 570 -26.86 8.51 24.85
C GLY A 570 -28.13 7.68 24.76
N GLN A 571 -28.07 6.50 24.15
CA GLN A 571 -29.21 5.58 24.03
C GLN A 571 -29.67 5.09 25.40
N GLN A 572 -28.77 4.62 26.25
CA GLN A 572 -29.13 4.11 27.57
C GLN A 572 -29.71 5.21 28.48
N SER A 573 -29.17 6.43 28.37
CA SER A 573 -29.70 7.60 29.08
C SER A 573 -31.11 7.96 28.57
N SER A 574 -31.33 7.93 27.25
CA SER A 574 -32.65 8.12 26.64
C SER A 574 -33.66 7.07 27.09
N ASP A 575 -33.26 5.80 27.16
CA ASP A 575 -34.12 4.70 27.65
C ASP A 575 -34.48 4.89 29.13
N SER A 576 -33.56 5.46 29.92
CA SER A 576 -33.81 5.86 31.32
C SER A 576 -34.59 7.18 31.47
N ARG A 577 -35.00 7.82 30.37
CA ARG A 577 -35.67 9.14 30.31
C ARG A 577 -34.86 10.32 30.87
N ASP A 578 -33.54 10.16 31.00
CA ASP A 578 -32.62 11.25 31.33
C ASP A 578 -32.16 11.93 30.03
N TYR A 579 -33.06 12.73 29.44
CA TYR A 579 -32.86 13.33 28.13
C TYR A 579 -31.72 14.36 28.13
N ASP A 580 -31.50 15.10 29.23
CA ASP A 580 -30.41 16.07 29.32
C ASP A 580 -29.03 15.42 29.19
N LYS A 581 -28.81 14.27 29.85
CA LYS A 581 -27.58 13.49 29.67
C LYS A 581 -27.49 12.88 28.27
N ALA A 582 -28.60 12.39 27.73
CA ALA A 582 -28.63 11.83 26.38
C ALA A 582 -28.20 12.87 25.32
N ILE A 583 -28.70 14.10 25.41
CA ILE A 583 -28.32 15.23 24.53
C ILE A 583 -26.81 15.47 24.61
N ARG A 584 -26.24 15.51 25.82
CA ARG A 584 -24.80 15.75 26.02
C ARG A 584 -23.95 14.67 25.35
N PHE A 585 -24.29 13.41 25.57
CA PHE A 585 -23.53 12.29 24.99
C PHE A 585 -23.66 12.21 23.47
N TYR A 586 -24.83 12.50 22.89
CA TYR A 586 -24.97 12.54 21.44
C TYR A 586 -24.23 13.72 20.78
N LYS A 587 -24.18 14.89 21.44
CA LYS A 587 -23.33 16.02 21.00
C LYS A 587 -21.85 15.65 21.01
N GLU A 588 -21.41 14.97 22.06
CA GLU A 588 -20.03 14.49 22.18
C GLU A 588 -19.71 13.43 21.12
N ALA A 589 -20.64 12.52 20.82
CA ALA A 589 -20.48 11.54 19.74
C ALA A 589 -20.30 12.21 18.37
N ALA A 590 -21.12 13.24 18.07
CA ALA A 590 -21.01 13.99 16.81
C ALA A 590 -19.70 14.77 16.69
N ASN A 591 -19.13 15.26 17.80
CA ASN A 591 -17.82 15.93 17.79
C ASN A 591 -16.66 14.96 17.46
N HIS A 592 -16.80 13.68 17.78
CA HIS A 592 -15.78 12.66 17.48
C HIS A 592 -15.89 12.12 16.05
N ASP A 593 -17.10 11.97 15.52
CA ASP A 593 -17.32 11.48 14.15
C ASP A 593 -18.59 12.10 13.55
N ASP A 594 -18.43 12.97 12.55
CA ASP A 594 -19.53 13.61 11.82
C ASP A 594 -19.68 13.09 10.38
N SER A 595 -19.00 11.99 10.03
CA SER A 595 -18.89 11.55 8.63
C SER A 595 -20.20 11.07 7.99
N ASP A 596 -21.07 10.44 8.77
CA ASP A 596 -22.32 9.80 8.30
C ASP A 596 -23.59 10.53 8.79
N GLY A 597 -23.45 11.65 9.51
CA GLY A 597 -24.57 12.41 10.10
C GLY A 597 -25.46 11.64 11.10
N LYS A 598 -25.15 10.36 11.36
CA LYS A 598 -25.94 9.42 12.16
C LYS A 598 -26.21 9.93 13.58
N TYR A 599 -25.18 10.41 14.27
CA TYR A 599 -25.29 10.89 15.65
C TYR A 599 -26.03 12.23 15.72
N GLY A 600 -25.85 13.10 14.73
CA GLY A 600 -26.62 14.32 14.60
C GLY A 600 -28.12 14.06 14.39
N LEU A 601 -28.48 13.02 13.63
CA LEU A 601 -29.88 12.59 13.48
C LEU A 601 -30.46 12.07 14.80
N GLN A 602 -29.71 11.26 15.55
CA GLN A 602 -30.14 10.80 16.87
C GLN A 602 -30.33 11.95 17.86
N LEU A 603 -29.43 12.93 17.83
CA LEU A 603 -29.53 14.17 18.60
C LEU A 603 -30.77 14.98 18.21
N ALA A 604 -31.00 15.21 16.91
CA ALA A 604 -32.16 15.95 16.42
C ALA A 604 -33.49 15.26 16.79
N ASN A 605 -33.55 13.91 16.74
CA ASN A 605 -34.73 13.15 17.16
C ASN A 605 -35.03 13.39 18.64
N LEU A 606 -33.99 13.38 19.47
CA LEU A 606 -34.15 13.56 20.90
C LEU A 606 -34.53 15.01 21.26
N LEU A 607 -33.99 16.01 20.56
CA LEU A 607 -34.40 17.42 20.71
C LEU A 607 -35.85 17.66 20.30
N LEU A 608 -36.31 16.97 19.26
CA LEU A 608 -37.71 17.00 18.82
C LEU A 608 -38.66 16.37 19.84
N LEU A 609 -38.21 15.32 20.54
CA LEU A 609 -38.95 14.68 21.63
C LEU A 609 -39.00 15.56 22.90
N THR A 610 -37.97 16.34 23.19
CA THR A 610 -37.92 17.28 24.32
C THR A 610 -38.56 18.65 24.00
N GLU A 611 -39.17 18.80 22.82
CA GLU A 611 -39.79 20.05 22.32
C GLU A 611 -38.83 21.26 22.21
N ASP A 612 -37.51 21.03 22.14
CA ASP A 612 -36.54 22.09 21.85
C ASP A 612 -36.41 22.29 20.33
N LEU A 613 -37.43 22.94 19.77
CA LEU A 613 -37.59 23.09 18.32
C LEU A 613 -36.51 23.99 17.69
N ASP A 614 -35.94 24.93 18.43
CA ASP A 614 -34.92 25.86 17.93
C ASP A 614 -33.56 25.17 17.82
N SER A 615 -33.14 24.43 18.85
CA SER A 615 -31.91 23.63 18.79
C SER A 615 -32.01 22.53 17.74
N CYS A 616 -33.19 21.90 17.59
CA CYS A 616 -33.44 20.89 16.55
C CYS A 616 -33.27 21.47 15.14
N GLN A 617 -33.82 22.67 14.88
CA GLN A 617 -33.66 23.35 13.60
C GLN A 617 -32.20 23.61 13.28
N HIS A 618 -31.45 24.13 14.27
CA HIS A 618 -30.02 24.42 14.09
C HIS A 618 -29.23 23.16 13.71
N GLN A 619 -29.47 22.06 14.42
CA GLN A 619 -28.79 20.79 14.17
C GLN A 619 -29.11 20.22 12.77
N LEU A 620 -30.38 20.24 12.36
CA LEU A 620 -30.80 19.73 11.04
C LEU A 620 -30.25 20.59 9.90
N VAL A 621 -30.16 21.92 10.09
CA VAL A 621 -29.52 22.81 9.11
C VAL A 621 -28.03 22.50 8.98
N GLN A 622 -27.32 22.24 10.07
CA GLN A 622 -25.91 21.85 10.02
C GLN A 622 -25.73 20.50 9.29
N LEU A 623 -26.57 19.50 9.61
CA LEU A 623 -26.54 18.20 8.93
C LEU A 623 -26.77 18.31 7.43
N LEU A 624 -27.79 19.06 7.00
CA LEU A 624 -28.13 19.23 5.58
C LEU A 624 -27.11 20.09 4.81
N LYS A 625 -26.29 20.89 5.50
CA LYS A 625 -25.14 21.59 4.88
C LYS A 625 -24.02 20.61 4.55
N ASN A 626 -23.75 19.66 5.43
CA ASN A 626 -22.69 18.66 5.27
C ASN A 626 -23.12 17.53 4.32
N ASP A 627 -24.38 17.07 4.44
CA ASP A 627 -24.98 16.05 3.59
C ASP A 627 -26.34 16.49 3.05
N LYS A 628 -26.32 17.03 1.82
CA LYS A 628 -27.52 17.53 1.13
C LYS A 628 -28.48 16.42 0.68
N GLU A 629 -28.02 15.17 0.63
CA GLU A 629 -28.81 14.02 0.17
C GLU A 629 -29.41 13.23 1.35
N ASN A 630 -29.25 13.69 2.60
CA ASN A 630 -29.77 12.99 3.76
C ASN A 630 -31.31 13.04 3.82
N GLU A 631 -31.95 11.97 3.34
CA GLU A 631 -33.42 11.85 3.31
C GLU A 631 -34.03 11.96 4.71
N LYS A 632 -33.41 11.31 5.70
CA LYS A 632 -33.93 11.28 7.09
C LYS A 632 -33.90 12.67 7.71
N ALA A 633 -32.81 13.42 7.53
CA ALA A 633 -32.71 14.80 8.02
C ALA A 633 -33.74 15.72 7.35
N THR A 634 -33.98 15.52 6.05
CA THR A 634 -34.95 16.33 5.28
C THR A 634 -36.39 16.06 5.73
N VAL A 635 -36.74 14.80 5.98
CA VAL A 635 -38.06 14.42 6.54
C VAL A 635 -38.24 14.97 7.95
N MET A 636 -37.21 14.88 8.81
CA MET A 636 -37.27 15.46 10.15
C MET A 636 -37.40 16.98 10.13
N MET A 637 -36.78 17.66 9.16
CA MET A 637 -36.95 19.11 8.98
C MET A 637 -38.39 19.45 8.62
N ALA A 638 -39.04 18.64 7.79
CA ALA A 638 -40.45 18.84 7.45
C ALA A 638 -41.39 18.64 8.66
N ASP A 639 -41.15 17.62 9.49
CA ASP A 639 -41.91 17.42 10.75
C ASP A 639 -41.68 18.58 11.73
N LEU A 640 -40.44 19.07 11.84
CA LEU A 640 -40.12 20.23 12.66
C LEU A 640 -40.88 21.49 12.23
N MET A 641 -40.91 21.78 10.92
CA MET A 641 -41.65 22.94 10.37
C MET A 641 -43.16 22.81 10.60
N PHE A 642 -43.69 21.59 10.52
CA PHE A 642 -45.08 21.32 10.87
C PHE A 642 -45.37 21.64 12.34
N ARG A 643 -44.52 21.19 13.27
CA ARG A 643 -44.65 21.51 14.71
C ARG A 643 -44.49 22.99 15.04
N LYS A 644 -43.71 23.74 14.25
CA LYS A 644 -43.58 25.21 14.36
C LYS A 644 -44.76 26.00 13.74
N ASN A 645 -45.78 25.33 13.20
CA ASN A 645 -46.90 25.92 12.46
C ASN A 645 -46.50 26.62 11.13
N GLU A 646 -45.36 26.27 10.55
CA GLU A 646 -44.89 26.78 9.25
C GLU A 646 -45.33 25.85 8.11
N TYR A 647 -46.65 25.70 7.95
CA TYR A 647 -47.25 24.69 7.07
C TYR A 647 -46.82 24.81 5.59
N ASP A 648 -46.64 26.02 5.07
CA ASP A 648 -46.24 26.24 3.68
C ASP A 648 -44.81 25.71 3.40
N GLN A 649 -43.90 25.90 4.35
CA GLN A 649 -42.52 25.40 4.25
C GLN A 649 -42.47 23.89 4.43
N ALA A 650 -43.24 23.35 5.39
CA ALA A 650 -43.36 21.91 5.60
C ALA A 650 -43.88 21.21 4.33
N MET A 651 -44.94 21.74 3.72
CA MET A 651 -45.52 21.21 2.48
C MET A 651 -44.55 21.27 1.30
N PHE A 652 -43.78 22.36 1.18
CA PHE A 652 -42.74 22.47 0.17
C PHE A 652 -41.68 21.36 0.31
N ILE A 653 -41.17 21.13 1.52
CA ILE A 653 -40.14 20.11 1.79
C ILE A 653 -40.71 18.69 1.61
N PHE A 654 -41.93 18.40 2.09
CA PHE A 654 -42.55 17.10 1.86
C PHE A 654 -42.76 16.81 0.36
N SER A 655 -43.19 17.82 -0.41
CA SER A 655 -43.40 17.67 -1.85
C SER A 655 -42.11 17.45 -2.64
N SER A 656 -40.98 18.03 -2.19
CA SER A 656 -39.68 17.84 -2.82
C SER A 656 -39.10 16.45 -2.54
N CYS A 657 -39.23 15.94 -1.29
CA CYS A 657 -38.90 14.56 -0.94
C CYS A 657 -39.72 13.55 -1.75
N TRP A 658 -41.04 13.75 -1.86
CA TRP A 658 -41.92 12.86 -2.62
C TRP A 658 -41.58 12.81 -4.12
N ARG A 659 -41.24 13.95 -4.74
CA ARG A 659 -40.81 13.99 -6.14
C ARG A 659 -39.46 13.29 -6.35
N LYS A 660 -38.51 13.43 -5.42
CA LYS A 660 -37.23 12.74 -5.48
C LYS A 660 -37.39 11.22 -5.42
N ASN A 661 -38.21 10.71 -4.50
CA ASN A 661 -38.43 9.26 -4.33
C ASN A 661 -39.17 8.60 -5.50
N LEU A 662 -40.05 9.35 -6.20
CA LEU A 662 -40.70 8.86 -7.41
C LEU A 662 -39.71 8.64 -8.58
N ILE A 663 -38.56 9.32 -8.55
CA ILE A 663 -37.52 9.25 -9.59
C ILE A 663 -36.49 8.15 -9.27
N THR A 664 -36.23 7.88 -7.98
CA THR A 664 -35.20 6.92 -7.51
C THR A 664 -35.73 5.51 -7.20
N GLY A 665 -37.05 5.30 -7.14
CA GLY A 665 -37.66 3.96 -7.02
C GLY A 665 -37.58 3.30 -5.64
N THR A 666 -37.18 4.03 -4.59
CA THR A 666 -37.07 3.53 -3.21
C THR A 666 -38.40 3.67 -2.46
N HIS A 667 -39.20 2.59 -2.41
CA HIS A 667 -40.41 2.53 -1.57
C HIS A 667 -40.07 2.15 -0.12
N SER A 668 -39.78 3.12 0.76
CA SER A 668 -39.59 2.82 2.20
C SER A 668 -40.31 3.73 3.19
N VAL A 669 -41.25 4.58 2.77
CA VAL A 669 -41.96 5.49 3.71
C VAL A 669 -43.28 4.90 4.25
N GLY A 670 -43.65 3.68 3.85
CA GLY A 670 -44.93 3.06 4.22
C GLY A 670 -45.13 2.69 5.69
N SER A 671 -44.19 2.99 6.60
CA SER A 671 -44.27 2.55 8.01
C SER A 671 -44.02 3.64 9.06
N LEU A 672 -44.10 4.93 8.71
CA LEU A 672 -43.80 6.04 9.63
C LEU A 672 -44.84 7.17 9.64
N ILE A 673 -46.03 6.94 9.07
CA ILE A 673 -47.26 7.64 9.43
C ILE A 673 -48.02 6.71 10.36
#